data_AF-A0A177DEY7-F1
#
_entry.id   AF-A0A177DEY7-F1
#
_cell.length_a   1.000
_cell.length_b   1.000
_cell.length_c   1.000
_cell.angle_alpha   90.00
_cell.angle_beta   90.00
_cell.angle_gamma   90.00
#
_symmetry.space_group_name_H-M   'P 1'
#
loop_
_entity.id
_entity.type
_entity.pdbx_description
1 polymer ?
#
loop_
_entity_poly.entity_id
_entity_poly.type
_entity_poly.pdbx_seq_one_letter_code
_entity_poly.pdbx_strand_id
1 'polypeptide(L)'
;MSYDRYLMNLFSLHDLDYLSPDMPDFASSRECSPIAFDAPIPPKPTVAVAQNSMLLKLPDDIFKCVMDYLDRDAAWSLKRLCKGMASSVTVNQLLYKYPIQLNDVRDIRLGDWKYRSLGSIRWTSFKESINDGNRRHVHKLAMSHWASIEDFKWIEENLPCLTSLDISAIKDFVWTPEETWTWKMMADACHELFGRLEELEVANWADYTAHSRIEYSYSYQDYRFKQSFRISRRRDGGSVANAIFPICKKLKTLAIRERYSGFHTWNEWEVHQRVCCLVDGVQKYCPDTMTKLRVHDYAPYRSLFSTDATAWSRIKDVEIGLYSWMEDRRDRDVIGPIPYRITQGHHHRDEEEAFDDKTFDACGRDHMMLGNHVVQGVGASFEDLLQSLQTISKKYPNINIKPIRNLQNIILHPFHLVNVMQRRHHFGQTTQQNNDQALSDPSSKPEVQEALRWLAEKCAWKPILAWESMMCDVFPANLEPNRTFLPKQDVLSRIKTMVSTLRSLNIPIRVSIGDRTNMCPSSGLDGSLYFGDYKTFVGDNENKREVLLPTQAVFSLTPIASMVDELTIQYPADVPGVSGWLRAAKRPTPAEVALMQREMIGWRRFWARYASQFKNLKKLTANVPNDIYEDWGRSELTNLLDNERWQMLEVEDKQDHNLLGGYFPFVSSSSSSVLRQNLSRRRTRTKFVQRVFFRLDTEPLDIECLPLGLTEKQREEREITEAEIADKHVLQHRFWPKRDGVSEERREKRKREDGKGTDSQEGVDKRTRIGCSTYERHESNV
;
A
#
# COMPACT_ATOMS: atom_id res chain seq x y z
N MET A 1 52.67 -26.42 3.65
CA MET A 1 53.00 -25.14 2.98
C MET A 1 51.89 -24.16 3.33
N SER A 2 51.86 -23.57 4.53
CA SER A 2 52.65 -22.43 5.05
C SER A 2 52.47 -21.14 4.24
N TYR A 3 51.82 -20.14 4.88
CA TYR A 3 52.05 -18.68 4.91
C TYR A 3 50.70 -17.99 5.20
N ASP A 4 50.30 -17.76 6.46
CA ASP A 4 50.74 -16.77 7.47
C ASP A 4 50.41 -15.29 7.16
N ARG A 5 49.54 -14.74 8.05
CA ARG A 5 49.35 -13.37 8.58
C ARG A 5 49.79 -12.14 7.79
N TYR A 6 48.91 -11.12 7.77
CA TYR A 6 49.22 -9.80 8.35
C TYR A 6 47.97 -9.14 8.98
N LEU A 7 48.04 -9.00 10.30
CA LEU A 7 47.27 -8.10 11.15
C LEU A 7 48.05 -6.78 11.24
N MET A 8 47.36 -5.64 11.08
CA MET A 8 47.84 -4.33 11.54
C MET A 8 46.68 -3.67 12.29
N ASN A 9 46.74 -3.83 13.62
CA ASN A 9 46.01 -3.03 14.60
C ASN A 9 46.91 -1.86 14.96
N LEU A 10 46.46 -0.64 14.66
CA LEU A 10 47.02 0.61 15.16
C LEU A 10 45.84 1.53 15.43
N PHE A 11 45.40 1.60 16.69
CA PHE A 11 45.25 2.81 17.49
C PHE A 11 44.46 2.47 18.76
N SER A 12 45.12 2.73 19.89
CA SER A 12 44.62 2.57 21.24
C SER A 12 43.71 3.73 21.63
N LEU A 13 42.75 3.39 22.50
CA LEU A 13 41.79 4.20 23.22
C LEU A 13 42.30 5.58 23.69
N HIS A 14 41.44 6.58 23.56
CA HIS A 14 41.29 7.62 24.58
C HIS A 14 39.80 7.94 24.79
N ASP A 15 39.42 7.96 26.06
CA ASP A 15 38.13 8.33 26.64
C ASP A 15 37.56 9.60 26.04
N LEU A 16 36.29 9.53 25.62
CA LEU A 16 35.44 10.69 25.43
C LEU A 16 33.97 10.27 25.61
N ASP A 17 33.45 10.51 26.82
CA ASP A 17 32.03 10.64 27.10
C ASP A 17 31.41 11.65 26.13
N TYR A 18 30.57 11.20 25.20
CA TYR A 18 29.71 12.08 24.41
C TYR A 18 28.31 11.49 24.26
N LEU A 19 27.42 12.06 25.06
CA LEU A 19 26.05 12.48 24.74
C LEU A 19 25.53 11.97 23.39
N SER A 20 24.65 10.97 23.46
CA SER A 20 23.83 10.53 22.34
C SER A 20 22.96 11.69 21.84
N PRO A 21 22.90 11.96 20.52
CA PRO A 21 21.98 12.95 19.99
C PRO A 21 20.56 12.37 20.04
N ASP A 22 19.69 13.01 20.83
CA ASP A 22 18.25 12.80 20.79
C ASP A 22 17.74 13.07 19.36
N MET A 23 17.49 11.99 18.63
CA MET A 23 16.67 12.03 17.42
C MET A 23 15.21 12.17 17.87
N PRO A 24 14.48 13.22 17.44
CA PRO A 24 13.05 13.29 17.67
C PRO A 24 12.36 12.25 16.80
N ASP A 25 12.04 11.11 17.40
CA ASP A 25 11.26 10.05 16.77
C ASP A 25 9.88 10.59 16.37
N PHE A 26 9.58 10.46 15.09
CA PHE A 26 8.26 10.69 14.52
C PHE A 26 7.26 9.73 15.19
N ALA A 27 6.50 10.25 16.16
CA ALA A 27 5.40 9.54 16.77
C ALA A 27 4.36 9.16 15.69
N SER A 28 4.27 7.87 15.38
CA SER A 28 3.19 7.29 14.59
C SER A 28 1.88 7.51 15.33
N SER A 29 0.88 8.08 14.67
CA SER A 29 -0.42 8.46 15.22
C SER A 29 -1.37 7.29 15.53
N ARG A 30 -0.87 6.20 16.08
CA ARG A 30 -1.59 4.91 16.23
C ARG A 30 -2.05 4.62 17.67
N GLU A 31 -1.96 5.60 18.57
CA GLU A 31 -2.36 5.50 19.97
C GLU A 31 -3.87 5.76 20.18
N CYS A 32 -4.79 4.89 19.75
CA CYS A 32 -6.22 5.08 20.06
C CYS A 32 -6.96 3.76 20.28
N SER A 33 -6.72 3.11 21.44
CA SER A 33 -7.70 2.20 22.04
C SER A 33 -8.64 2.95 22.99
N PRO A 34 -9.78 2.35 23.41
CA PRO A 34 -10.59 2.89 24.49
C PRO A 34 -9.77 3.02 25.76
N ILE A 35 -9.45 4.27 26.11
CA ILE A 35 -8.92 4.63 27.42
C ILE A 35 -10.13 4.89 28.30
N ALA A 36 -10.09 4.40 29.53
CA ALA A 36 -10.96 4.87 30.60
C ALA A 36 -10.65 6.36 30.82
N PHE A 37 -11.33 7.25 30.10
CA PHE A 37 -11.31 8.66 30.47
C PHE A 37 -12.14 8.81 31.73
N ASP A 38 -11.54 9.45 32.74
CA ASP A 38 -12.27 10.06 33.84
C ASP A 38 -13.51 10.79 33.30
N ALA A 39 -14.60 10.70 34.07
CA ALA A 39 -15.86 11.36 33.77
C ALA A 39 -15.58 12.77 33.22
N PRO A 40 -16.07 13.12 32.02
CA PRO A 40 -15.75 14.41 31.43
C PRO A 40 -16.18 15.49 32.42
N ILE A 41 -15.24 16.35 32.82
CA ILE A 41 -15.55 17.57 33.57
C ILE A 41 -16.70 18.23 32.79
N PRO A 42 -17.89 18.39 33.40
CA PRO A 42 -19.06 18.84 32.67
C PRO A 42 -18.72 20.18 32.03
N PRO A 43 -18.73 20.29 30.69
CA PRO A 43 -18.41 21.55 30.05
C PRO A 43 -19.41 22.59 30.53
N LYS A 44 -18.91 23.74 30.98
CA LYS A 44 -19.75 24.89 31.30
C LYS A 44 -20.70 25.14 30.11
N PRO A 45 -22.01 25.29 30.36
CA PRO A 45 -23.02 25.36 29.30
C PRO A 45 -22.74 26.58 28.44
N THR A 46 -22.14 26.35 27.27
CA THR A 46 -22.06 27.33 26.20
C THR A 46 -23.32 27.19 25.38
N VAL A 47 -24.03 28.30 25.21
CA VAL A 47 -25.32 28.40 24.52
C VAL A 47 -25.29 27.58 23.23
N ALA A 48 -26.17 26.58 23.16
CA ALA A 48 -26.21 25.60 22.09
C ALA A 48 -26.56 26.29 20.75
N VAL A 49 -25.56 26.44 19.88
CA VAL A 49 -25.84 26.61 18.45
C VAL A 49 -26.42 25.28 17.98
N ALA A 50 -27.69 25.29 17.58
CA ALA A 50 -28.38 24.12 17.07
C ALA A 50 -27.60 23.53 15.89
N GLN A 51 -26.87 22.43 16.13
CA GLN A 51 -26.17 21.72 15.06
C GLN A 51 -27.21 21.04 14.18
N ASN A 52 -27.52 21.66 13.04
CA ASN A 52 -28.42 21.13 12.01
C ASN A 52 -27.75 20.04 11.16
N SER A 53 -27.04 19.10 11.78
CA SER A 53 -26.46 17.96 11.06
C SER A 53 -27.57 16.95 10.75
N MET A 54 -27.81 16.67 9.47
CA MET A 54 -28.75 15.62 9.05
C MET A 54 -28.30 14.23 9.52
N LEU A 55 -26.99 14.01 9.72
CA LEU A 55 -26.45 12.76 10.25
C LEU A 55 -26.96 12.48 11.67
N LEU A 56 -27.08 13.51 12.51
CA LEU A 56 -27.58 13.39 13.89
C LEU A 56 -29.11 13.24 13.95
N LYS A 57 -29.81 13.38 12.82
CA LYS A 57 -31.26 13.21 12.70
C LYS A 57 -31.64 11.88 12.04
N LEU A 58 -30.66 11.05 11.66
CA LEU A 58 -30.95 9.73 11.12
C LEU A 58 -31.54 8.85 12.22
N PRO A 59 -32.62 8.11 11.93
CA PRO A 59 -33.06 7.01 12.76
C PRO A 59 -31.92 6.03 13.08
N ASP A 60 -31.91 5.47 14.30
CA ASP A 60 -30.83 4.62 14.80
C ASP A 60 -30.56 3.36 13.95
N ASP A 61 -31.59 2.83 13.29
CA ASP A 61 -31.51 1.71 12.36
C ASP A 61 -30.79 2.09 11.06
N ILE A 62 -31.12 3.24 10.47
CA ILE A 62 -30.41 3.78 9.30
C ILE A 62 -28.97 4.15 9.69
N PHE A 63 -28.78 4.74 10.86
CA PHE A 63 -27.46 5.08 11.36
C PHE A 63 -26.60 3.82 11.55
N LYS A 64 -27.16 2.73 12.10
CA LYS A 64 -26.47 1.42 12.17
C LYS A 64 -26.01 0.93 10.80
N CYS A 65 -26.84 1.04 9.77
CA CYS A 65 -26.44 0.67 8.41
C CYS A 65 -25.24 1.48 7.92
N VAL A 66 -25.14 2.77 8.25
CA VAL A 66 -23.97 3.59 7.93
C VAL A 66 -22.75 3.15 8.75
N MET A 67 -22.95 2.87 10.04
CA MET A 67 -21.89 2.44 10.96
C MET A 67 -21.28 1.09 10.58
N ASP A 68 -22.03 0.20 9.92
CA ASP A 68 -21.49 -1.06 9.39
C ASP A 68 -20.39 -0.87 8.33
N TYR A 69 -20.30 0.32 7.72
CA TYR A 69 -19.24 0.68 6.76
C TYR A 69 -18.08 1.46 7.38
N LEU A 70 -18.17 1.85 8.66
CA LEU A 70 -17.09 2.57 9.33
C LEU A 70 -16.14 1.60 10.02
N ASP A 71 -14.85 1.85 9.89
CA ASP A 71 -13.85 1.17 10.71
C ASP A 71 -13.75 1.82 12.10
N ARG A 72 -12.94 1.20 12.97
CA ARG A 72 -12.71 1.66 14.34
C ARG A 72 -12.20 3.09 14.39
N ASP A 73 -11.32 3.47 13.47
CA ASP A 73 -10.61 4.75 13.52
C ASP A 73 -11.54 5.88 13.03
N ALA A 74 -12.39 5.61 12.04
CA ALA A 74 -13.50 6.45 11.63
C ALA A 74 -14.54 6.60 12.74
N ALA A 75 -14.89 5.52 13.44
CA ALA A 75 -15.80 5.55 14.58
C ALA A 75 -15.23 6.41 15.74
N TRP A 76 -13.93 6.32 16.00
CA TRP A 76 -13.23 7.17 16.96
C TRP A 76 -13.25 8.63 16.55
N SER A 77 -12.97 8.90 15.27
CA SER A 77 -13.04 10.24 14.71
C SER A 77 -14.44 10.83 14.87
N LEU A 78 -15.48 10.04 14.60
CA LEU A 78 -16.87 10.44 14.79
C LEU A 78 -17.19 10.73 16.26
N LYS A 79 -16.72 9.88 17.18
CA LYS A 79 -16.87 10.08 18.64
C LYS A 79 -16.19 11.37 19.12
N ARG A 80 -15.01 11.69 18.57
CA ARG A 80 -14.19 12.85 18.97
C ARG A 80 -14.67 14.16 18.35
N LEU A 81 -15.09 14.13 17.08
CA LEU A 81 -15.37 15.33 16.30
C LEU A 81 -16.84 15.76 16.37
N CYS A 82 -17.78 14.83 16.57
CA CYS A 82 -19.21 15.14 16.57
C CYS A 82 -19.76 15.25 18.01
N LYS A 83 -20.12 16.48 18.43
CA LYS A 83 -20.85 16.71 19.69
C LYS A 83 -22.17 15.91 19.66
N GLY A 84 -22.42 15.12 20.70
CA GLY A 84 -23.57 14.20 20.80
C GLY A 84 -23.29 12.76 20.40
N MET A 85 -22.26 12.49 19.58
CA MET A 85 -21.85 11.12 19.24
C MET A 85 -20.99 10.47 20.34
N ALA A 86 -20.40 11.27 21.23
CA ALA A 86 -19.69 10.79 22.42
C ALA A 86 -20.52 9.85 23.30
N SER A 87 -21.84 10.09 23.38
CA SER A 87 -22.82 9.31 24.15
C SER A 87 -23.59 8.30 23.32
N SER A 88 -23.30 8.15 22.02
CA SER A 88 -24.03 7.22 21.16
C SER A 88 -23.72 5.78 21.52
N VAL A 89 -24.77 5.00 21.82
CA VAL A 89 -24.67 3.56 22.10
C VAL A 89 -24.14 2.82 20.87
N THR A 90 -24.63 3.13 19.67
CA THR A 90 -24.18 2.49 18.42
C THR A 90 -22.71 2.74 18.14
N VAL A 91 -22.22 3.97 18.38
CA VAL A 91 -20.78 4.29 18.22
C VAL A 91 -19.94 3.52 19.24
N ASN A 92 -20.36 3.47 20.50
CA ASN A 92 -19.67 2.69 21.52
C ASN A 92 -19.67 1.19 21.20
N GLN A 93 -20.78 0.64 20.70
CA GLN A 93 -20.86 -0.75 20.25
C GLN A 93 -19.83 -1.04 19.15
N LEU A 94 -19.71 -0.16 18.15
CA LEU A 94 -18.72 -0.32 17.08
C LEU A 94 -17.28 -0.26 17.61
N LEU A 95 -16.98 0.69 18.49
CA LEU A 95 -15.64 0.87 19.08
C LEU A 95 -15.19 -0.34 19.90
N TYR A 96 -16.10 -0.93 20.68
CA TYR A 96 -15.80 -2.09 21.51
C TYR A 96 -15.93 -3.42 20.76
N LYS A 97 -16.48 -3.46 19.53
CA LYS A 97 -16.64 -4.69 18.74
C LYS A 97 -15.32 -5.43 18.50
N TYR A 98 -14.26 -4.68 18.18
CA TYR A 98 -12.89 -5.18 17.98
C TYR A 98 -11.86 -4.16 18.50
N PRO A 99 -11.68 -4.06 19.83
CA PRO A 99 -11.04 -2.92 20.49
C PRO A 99 -9.50 -2.95 20.39
N ILE A 100 -8.91 -4.15 20.34
CA ILE A 100 -7.49 -4.38 20.10
C ILE A 100 -7.38 -5.29 18.89
N GLN A 101 -6.76 -4.80 17.81
CA GLN A 101 -6.63 -5.47 16.53
C GLN A 101 -5.22 -5.99 16.30
N LEU A 102 -5.04 -6.87 15.31
CA LEU A 102 -3.74 -7.44 14.98
C LEU A 102 -2.64 -6.38 14.82
N ASN A 103 -2.92 -5.29 14.09
CA ASN A 103 -1.92 -4.22 13.87
C ASN A 103 -1.49 -3.51 15.16
N ASP A 104 -2.28 -3.63 16.23
CA ASP A 104 -1.94 -3.08 17.54
C ASP A 104 -1.00 -3.99 18.32
N VAL A 105 -0.96 -5.30 18.02
CA VAL A 105 -0.24 -6.32 18.81
C VAL A 105 0.84 -7.08 18.05
N ARG A 106 0.82 -7.01 16.71
CA ARG A 106 1.78 -7.66 15.82
C ARG A 106 3.13 -6.95 15.93
N ASP A 107 4.20 -7.74 15.95
CA ASP A 107 5.59 -7.25 15.92
C ASP A 107 5.96 -6.31 17.09
N ILE A 108 5.21 -6.31 18.20
CA ILE A 108 5.54 -5.57 19.42
C ILE A 108 6.85 -6.12 20.02
N ARG A 109 7.83 -5.24 20.22
CA ARG A 109 9.07 -5.57 20.94
C ARG A 109 8.86 -5.55 22.45
N LEU A 110 9.73 -6.22 23.21
CA LEU A 110 9.64 -6.23 24.68
C LEU A 110 9.63 -4.80 25.27
N GLY A 111 10.46 -3.91 24.73
CA GLY A 111 10.50 -2.50 25.17
C GLY A 111 9.18 -1.77 24.90
N ASP A 112 8.54 -2.05 23.76
CA ASP A 112 7.23 -1.46 23.41
C ASP A 112 6.12 -2.04 24.29
N TRP A 113 6.20 -3.33 24.63
CA TRP A 113 5.28 -3.96 25.57
C TRP A 113 5.39 -3.36 26.98
N LYS A 114 6.61 -3.14 27.48
CA LYS A 114 6.83 -2.71 28.87
C LYS A 114 6.71 -1.20 29.07
N TYR A 115 7.29 -0.42 28.16
CA TYR A 115 7.59 0.99 28.42
C TYR A 115 6.83 1.95 27.51
N ARG A 116 6.07 1.44 26.53
CA ARG A 116 5.30 2.28 25.62
C ARG A 116 3.79 2.10 25.84
N SER A 117 3.06 3.14 25.47
CA SER A 117 1.60 3.22 25.46
C SER A 117 0.93 2.16 24.57
N LEU A 118 1.66 1.53 23.65
CA LEU A 118 1.17 0.51 22.72
C LEU A 118 1.07 -0.90 23.34
N GLY A 119 1.74 -1.13 24.47
CA GLY A 119 1.94 -2.44 25.08
C GLY A 119 1.01 -2.78 26.25
N SER A 120 1.62 -3.17 27.37
CA SER A 120 0.95 -3.53 28.62
C SER A 120 0.08 -2.41 29.17
N ILE A 121 0.48 -1.15 28.98
CA ILE A 121 -0.33 0.03 29.34
C ILE A 121 -1.65 0.00 28.56
N ARG A 122 -1.60 -0.21 27.24
CA ARG A 122 -2.80 -0.31 26.40
C ARG A 122 -3.73 -1.43 26.86
N TRP A 123 -3.13 -2.59 27.13
CA TRP A 123 -3.86 -3.75 27.59
C TRP A 123 -4.54 -3.48 28.95
N THR A 124 -3.81 -2.86 29.88
CA THR A 124 -4.32 -2.50 31.21
C THR A 124 -5.45 -1.46 31.11
N SER A 125 -5.25 -0.39 30.33
CA SER A 125 -6.30 0.60 30.09
C SER A 125 -7.55 -0.01 29.44
N PHE A 126 -7.38 -0.99 28.54
CA PHE A 126 -8.51 -1.74 28.00
C PHE A 126 -9.23 -2.51 29.10
N LYS A 127 -8.52 -3.28 29.94
CA LYS A 127 -9.11 -4.02 31.07
C LYS A 127 -9.89 -3.09 32.01
N GLU A 128 -9.31 -1.96 32.36
CA GLU A 128 -9.95 -0.92 33.21
C GLU A 128 -11.17 -0.29 32.56
N SER A 129 -11.19 -0.18 31.23
CA SER A 129 -12.33 0.39 30.50
C SER A 129 -13.55 -0.54 30.45
N ILE A 130 -13.37 -1.84 30.72
CA ILE A 130 -14.44 -2.85 30.62
C ILE A 130 -15.31 -2.83 31.88
N ASN A 131 -16.62 -2.76 31.67
CA ASN A 131 -17.65 -2.75 32.72
C ASN A 131 -18.93 -3.44 32.23
N ASP A 132 -19.95 -3.50 33.09
CA ASP A 132 -21.22 -4.15 32.78
C ASP A 132 -21.94 -3.59 31.55
N GLY A 133 -21.72 -2.31 31.23
CA GLY A 133 -22.35 -1.63 30.10
C GLY A 133 -21.72 -1.97 28.75
N ASN A 134 -20.45 -2.35 28.69
CA ASN A 134 -19.73 -2.54 27.41
C ASN A 134 -19.13 -3.94 27.21
N ARG A 135 -18.97 -4.76 28.24
CA ARG A 135 -18.32 -6.08 28.14
C ARG A 135 -18.97 -7.04 27.14
N ARG A 136 -20.28 -6.87 26.90
CA ARG A 136 -21.06 -7.65 25.92
C ARG A 136 -20.89 -7.17 24.47
N HIS A 137 -20.24 -6.02 24.27
CA HIS A 137 -20.00 -5.49 22.93
C HIS A 137 -18.69 -6.02 22.32
N VAL A 138 -17.80 -6.60 23.13
CA VAL A 138 -16.54 -7.18 22.64
C VAL A 138 -16.80 -8.55 22.02
N HIS A 139 -16.64 -8.63 20.70
CA HIS A 139 -16.88 -9.86 19.92
C HIS A 139 -15.58 -10.44 19.35
N LYS A 140 -14.59 -9.58 19.07
CA LYS A 140 -13.28 -9.97 18.55
C LYS A 140 -12.15 -9.30 19.33
N LEU A 141 -11.03 -10.00 19.54
CA LEU A 141 -9.87 -9.48 20.24
C LEU A 141 -8.57 -10.10 19.68
N ALA A 142 -7.52 -9.29 19.53
CA ALA A 142 -6.19 -9.76 19.17
C ALA A 142 -5.23 -9.72 20.37
N MET A 143 -4.41 -10.74 20.51
CA MET A 143 -3.49 -10.91 21.64
C MET A 143 -2.03 -10.84 21.21
N SER A 144 -1.22 -10.16 22.02
CA SER A 144 0.22 -10.07 21.81
C SER A 144 0.94 -11.35 22.24
N HIS A 145 2.11 -11.58 21.66
CA HIS A 145 3.03 -12.65 22.07
C HIS A 145 3.50 -12.55 23.53
N TRP A 146 3.38 -11.35 24.12
CA TRP A 146 3.75 -11.05 25.51
C TRP A 146 2.64 -11.31 26.53
N ALA A 147 1.46 -11.78 26.09
CA ALA A 147 0.32 -12.02 26.98
C ALA A 147 0.55 -13.21 27.92
N SER A 148 0.10 -13.05 29.17
CA SER A 148 0.14 -14.07 30.21
C SER A 148 -1.07 -15.01 30.13
N ILE A 149 -0.99 -16.19 30.77
CA ILE A 149 -2.18 -17.05 30.96
C ILE A 149 -3.28 -16.30 31.74
N GLU A 150 -2.90 -15.47 32.72
CA GLU A 150 -3.85 -14.71 33.53
C GLU A 150 -4.61 -13.67 32.68
N ASP A 151 -4.01 -13.14 31.62
CA ASP A 151 -4.70 -12.27 30.68
C ASP A 151 -5.79 -13.03 29.89
N PHE A 152 -5.54 -14.30 29.53
CA PHE A 152 -6.55 -15.14 28.88
C PHE A 152 -7.67 -15.56 29.85
N LYS A 153 -7.36 -15.87 31.12
CA LYS A 153 -8.38 -16.12 32.14
C LYS A 153 -9.25 -14.88 32.37
N TRP A 154 -8.64 -13.70 32.43
CA TRP A 154 -9.38 -12.45 32.53
C TRP A 154 -10.36 -12.27 31.36
N ILE A 155 -9.93 -12.59 30.12
CA ILE A 155 -10.81 -12.58 28.95
C ILE A 155 -11.95 -13.59 29.11
N GLU A 156 -11.66 -14.80 29.57
CA GLU A 156 -12.63 -15.86 29.80
C GLU A 156 -13.77 -15.37 30.71
N GLU A 157 -13.41 -14.75 31.84
CA GLU A 157 -14.29 -14.27 32.89
C GLU A 157 -15.05 -12.98 32.52
N ASN A 158 -14.40 -12.03 31.85
CA ASN A 158 -14.93 -10.67 31.69
C ASN A 158 -15.58 -10.41 30.33
N LEU A 159 -15.25 -11.17 29.29
CA LEU A 159 -15.72 -10.94 27.91
C LEU A 159 -16.63 -12.10 27.42
N PRO A 160 -17.87 -12.20 27.93
CA PRO A 160 -18.74 -13.35 27.69
C PRO A 160 -19.25 -13.47 26.25
N CYS A 161 -19.24 -12.37 25.49
CA CYS A 161 -19.68 -12.32 24.09
C CYS A 161 -18.52 -12.45 23.09
N LEU A 162 -17.29 -12.64 23.57
CA LEU A 162 -16.13 -12.85 22.72
C LEU A 162 -16.24 -14.22 22.03
N THR A 163 -16.47 -14.20 20.72
CA THR A 163 -16.56 -15.40 19.87
C THR A 163 -15.43 -15.48 18.84
N SER A 164 -14.62 -14.42 18.71
CA SER A 164 -13.46 -14.39 17.81
C SER A 164 -12.19 -14.00 18.54
N LEU A 165 -11.13 -14.80 18.40
CA LEU A 165 -9.83 -14.53 18.99
C LEU A 165 -8.73 -14.61 17.93
N ASP A 166 -7.87 -13.60 17.88
CA ASP A 166 -6.68 -13.56 17.04
C ASP A 166 -5.42 -13.73 17.90
N ILE A 167 -4.83 -14.91 17.84
CA ILE A 167 -3.56 -15.26 18.50
C ILE A 167 -2.41 -15.37 17.50
N SER A 168 -2.58 -14.84 16.28
CA SER A 168 -1.57 -14.99 15.22
C SER A 168 -0.25 -14.26 15.48
N ALA A 169 -0.25 -13.28 16.39
CA ALA A 169 0.99 -12.66 16.86
C ALA A 169 1.79 -13.60 17.79
N ILE A 170 1.16 -14.61 18.39
CA ILE A 170 1.81 -15.54 19.33
C ILE A 170 2.49 -16.67 18.56
N LYS A 171 3.83 -16.68 18.57
CA LYS A 171 4.66 -17.74 17.94
C LYS A 171 5.04 -18.83 18.94
N ASP A 172 5.64 -19.90 18.43
CA ASP A 172 6.08 -21.02 19.25
C ASP A 172 7.32 -20.74 20.09
N PHE A 173 8.17 -19.80 19.70
CA PHE A 173 9.35 -19.45 20.52
C PHE A 173 9.16 -18.18 21.30
N VAL A 174 9.74 -18.15 22.50
CA VAL A 174 9.97 -16.94 23.27
C VAL A 174 11.46 -16.73 23.42
N TRP A 175 11.90 -15.50 23.21
CA TRP A 175 13.22 -15.04 23.62
C TRP A 175 13.04 -14.31 24.95
N THR A 176 13.88 -14.62 25.94
CA THR A 176 13.99 -13.91 27.23
C THR A 176 12.67 -13.69 28.00
N PRO A 177 12.03 -14.75 28.52
CA PRO A 177 10.78 -14.59 29.24
C PRO A 177 10.97 -14.19 30.72
N GLU A 178 10.15 -13.25 31.17
CA GLU A 178 9.65 -13.17 32.56
C GLU A 178 8.51 -14.18 32.80
N GLU A 179 7.80 -14.61 31.75
CA GLU A 179 6.73 -15.59 31.82
C GLU A 179 6.88 -16.71 30.77
N THR A 180 6.76 -17.97 31.20
CA THR A 180 6.86 -19.13 30.31
C THR A 180 5.66 -20.05 30.45
N TRP A 181 4.90 -20.21 29.37
CA TRP A 181 3.80 -21.18 29.27
C TRP A 181 3.91 -22.01 27.99
N THR A 182 3.14 -23.10 27.90
CA THR A 182 3.02 -23.96 26.71
C THR A 182 1.61 -23.90 26.14
N TRP A 183 1.43 -24.35 24.89
CA TRP A 183 0.10 -24.41 24.30
C TRP A 183 -0.86 -25.28 25.12
N LYS A 184 -0.38 -26.37 25.70
CA LYS A 184 -1.19 -27.24 26.58
C LYS A 184 -1.57 -26.54 27.87
N MET A 185 -0.63 -25.85 28.54
CA MET A 185 -0.94 -25.07 29.74
C MET A 185 -2.01 -24.01 29.48
N MET A 186 -1.96 -23.34 28.32
CA MET A 186 -2.97 -22.36 27.95
C MET A 186 -4.32 -23.01 27.61
N ALA A 187 -4.30 -24.14 26.91
CA ALA A 187 -5.48 -24.93 26.58
C ALA A 187 -6.22 -25.40 27.86
N ASP A 188 -5.46 -25.92 28.83
CA ASP A 188 -5.97 -26.42 30.12
C ASP A 188 -6.51 -25.27 30.99
N ALA A 189 -5.83 -24.11 30.98
CA ALA A 189 -6.21 -22.97 31.82
C ALA A 189 -7.43 -22.19 31.32
N CYS A 190 -7.70 -22.19 30.02
CA CYS A 190 -8.72 -21.34 29.38
C CYS A 190 -9.68 -22.16 28.50
N HIS A 191 -10.10 -23.31 29.01
CA HIS A 191 -10.91 -24.28 28.27
C HIS A 191 -12.25 -23.69 27.79
N GLU A 192 -12.92 -22.89 28.62
CA GLU A 192 -14.23 -22.32 28.28
C GLU A 192 -14.12 -21.18 27.28
N LEU A 193 -13.03 -20.42 27.32
CA LEU A 193 -12.70 -19.40 26.34
C LEU A 193 -12.55 -20.01 24.94
N PHE A 194 -11.70 -21.03 24.78
CA PHE A 194 -11.53 -21.68 23.48
C PHE A 194 -12.80 -22.45 23.06
N GLY A 195 -13.50 -23.07 24.01
CA GLY A 195 -14.74 -23.82 23.77
C GLY A 195 -15.90 -23.00 23.19
N ARG A 196 -15.92 -21.69 23.43
CA ARG A 196 -16.96 -20.78 22.91
C ARG A 196 -16.63 -20.07 21.60
N LEU A 197 -15.39 -20.18 21.10
CA LEU A 197 -15.00 -19.47 19.88
C LEU A 197 -15.72 -20.00 18.65
N GLU A 198 -16.22 -19.08 17.83
CA GLU A 198 -16.72 -19.36 16.48
C GLU A 198 -15.68 -19.03 15.41
N GLU A 199 -14.72 -18.16 15.70
CA GLU A 199 -13.61 -17.79 14.81
C GLU A 199 -12.28 -17.75 15.57
N LEU A 200 -11.26 -18.41 15.03
CA LEU A 200 -9.90 -18.41 15.61
C LEU A 200 -8.90 -18.05 14.51
N GLU A 201 -8.07 -17.03 14.77
CA GLU A 201 -7.00 -16.62 13.86
C GLU A 201 -5.64 -16.96 14.47
N VAL A 202 -4.80 -17.69 13.73
CA VAL A 202 -3.55 -18.27 14.21
C VAL A 202 -2.40 -18.00 13.25
N ALA A 203 -1.18 -18.08 13.77
CA ALA A 203 0.01 -18.19 12.92
C ALA A 203 0.00 -19.57 12.22
N ASN A 204 0.77 -19.71 11.14
CA ASN A 204 0.94 -21.00 10.48
C ASN A 204 1.74 -21.93 11.42
N TRP A 205 1.02 -22.78 12.15
CA TRP A 205 1.59 -23.72 13.12
C TRP A 205 2.53 -24.76 12.49
N ALA A 206 2.60 -24.86 11.17
CA ALA A 206 3.48 -25.78 10.47
C ALA A 206 4.77 -25.09 9.96
N ASP A 207 4.82 -23.76 9.94
CA ASP A 207 5.97 -23.00 9.45
C ASP A 207 6.96 -22.71 10.58
N TYR A 208 7.87 -23.65 10.82
CA TYR A 208 8.92 -23.49 11.83
C TYR A 208 9.80 -22.25 11.57
N THR A 209 10.03 -21.86 10.30
CA THR A 209 10.84 -20.69 9.96
C THR A 209 10.15 -19.40 10.38
N ALA A 210 8.83 -19.31 10.18
CA ALA A 210 8.07 -18.18 10.68
C ALA A 210 8.09 -18.12 12.21
N HIS A 211 8.04 -19.27 12.88
CA HIS A 211 8.15 -19.34 14.33
C HIS A 211 9.56 -19.01 14.83
N SER A 212 10.62 -19.37 14.09
CA SER A 212 12.03 -19.11 14.47
C SER A 212 12.47 -17.67 14.20
N ARG A 213 11.86 -17.01 13.21
CA ARG A 213 12.19 -15.66 12.74
C ARG A 213 11.44 -14.53 13.44
N ILE A 214 11.02 -14.69 14.70
CA ILE A 214 10.60 -13.53 15.52
C ILE A 214 11.72 -12.51 15.39
N GLU A 215 11.48 -11.43 14.65
CA GLU A 215 12.54 -10.61 14.08
C GLU A 215 13.57 -10.25 15.14
N TYR A 216 14.83 -10.28 14.73
CA TYR A 216 16.04 -9.80 15.38
C TYR A 216 15.98 -8.31 15.78
N SER A 217 14.90 -7.92 16.43
CA SER A 217 14.66 -6.60 17.02
C SER A 217 14.95 -6.60 18.52
N TYR A 218 15.70 -7.60 18.99
CA TYR A 218 16.67 -7.40 20.07
C TYR A 218 17.88 -6.70 19.47
N SER A 219 18.37 -5.66 20.13
CA SER A 219 19.51 -4.88 19.64
C SER A 219 20.68 -5.81 19.28
N TYR A 220 21.38 -5.51 18.18
CA TYR A 220 22.56 -6.27 17.71
C TYR A 220 23.66 -6.48 18.78
N GLN A 221 23.59 -5.76 19.90
CA GLN A 221 24.53 -5.85 21.01
C GLN A 221 24.37 -7.14 21.85
N ASP A 222 23.23 -7.84 21.78
CA ASP A 222 22.96 -9.05 22.59
C ASP A 222 23.34 -10.38 21.91
N TYR A 223 23.97 -10.33 20.72
CA TYR A 223 24.25 -11.51 19.88
C TYR A 223 25.22 -12.55 20.46
N ARG A 224 25.84 -12.30 21.63
CA ARG A 224 26.83 -13.21 22.25
C ARG A 224 26.22 -14.37 23.06
N PHE A 225 24.88 -14.45 23.23
CA PHE A 225 24.21 -15.44 24.10
C PHE A 225 23.26 -16.42 23.37
N LYS A 226 23.52 -16.67 22.08
CA LYS A 226 22.56 -17.05 21.02
C LYS A 226 21.70 -18.34 21.09
N GLN A 227 21.86 -19.28 22.03
CA GLN A 227 21.04 -20.51 22.03
C GLN A 227 20.34 -20.82 23.36
N SER A 228 20.89 -20.42 24.50
CA SER A 228 20.38 -20.82 25.83
C SER A 228 19.11 -20.09 26.29
N PHE A 229 18.61 -19.11 25.55
CA PHE A 229 17.46 -18.26 25.95
C PHE A 229 16.22 -18.40 25.06
N ARG A 230 16.23 -19.34 24.11
CA ARG A 230 15.10 -19.63 23.23
C ARG A 230 14.28 -20.76 23.84
N ILE A 231 13.07 -20.44 24.32
CA ILE A 231 12.17 -21.42 24.94
C ILE A 231 11.02 -21.71 23.99
N SER A 232 10.76 -22.99 23.73
CA SER A 232 9.62 -23.44 22.93
C SER A 232 8.35 -23.58 23.77
N ARG A 233 7.22 -23.09 23.25
CA ARG A 233 5.86 -23.36 23.73
C ARG A 233 5.40 -24.79 23.42
N ARG A 234 6.19 -25.54 22.63
CA ARG A 234 5.97 -26.96 22.32
C ARG A 234 6.75 -27.94 23.19
N ARG A 235 7.46 -27.45 24.22
CA ARG A 235 8.33 -28.29 25.07
C ARG A 235 7.63 -29.46 25.78
N ASP A 236 6.30 -29.44 25.82
CA ASP A 236 5.44 -30.51 26.34
C ASP A 236 4.72 -31.32 25.24
N GLY A 237 5.15 -31.16 23.99
CA GLY A 237 4.54 -31.79 22.80
C GLY A 237 3.27 -31.09 22.30
N GLY A 238 2.84 -30.00 22.93
CA GLY A 238 1.65 -29.23 22.52
C GLY A 238 1.93 -28.26 21.37
N SER A 239 1.04 -28.23 20.39
CA SER A 239 0.95 -27.22 19.33
C SER A 239 -0.45 -26.61 19.35
N VAL A 240 -0.65 -25.48 18.67
CA VAL A 240 -2.00 -24.92 18.48
C VAL A 240 -2.94 -25.97 17.89
N ALA A 241 -2.47 -26.77 16.92
CA ALA A 241 -3.29 -27.76 16.26
C ALA A 241 -3.76 -28.87 17.21
N ASN A 242 -2.86 -29.52 17.94
CA ASN A 242 -3.23 -30.68 18.77
C ASN A 242 -3.73 -30.30 20.18
N ALA A 243 -3.44 -29.10 20.69
CA ALA A 243 -3.84 -28.67 22.04
C ALA A 243 -5.08 -27.77 22.03
N ILE A 244 -5.19 -26.83 21.09
CA ILE A 244 -6.26 -25.81 21.09
C ILE A 244 -7.45 -26.25 20.23
N PHE A 245 -7.23 -26.69 18.98
CA PHE A 245 -8.34 -27.01 18.06
C PHE A 245 -9.35 -28.04 18.62
N PRO A 246 -8.93 -29.11 19.34
CA PRO A 246 -9.87 -30.08 19.91
C PRO A 246 -10.83 -29.49 20.95
N ILE A 247 -10.45 -28.37 21.59
CA ILE A 247 -11.28 -27.69 22.60
C ILE A 247 -12.35 -26.81 21.93
N CYS A 248 -12.07 -26.29 20.73
CA CYS A 248 -12.89 -25.29 20.04
C CYS A 248 -14.20 -25.84 19.45
N LYS A 249 -15.11 -26.40 20.27
CA LYS A 249 -16.33 -27.12 19.82
C LYS A 249 -17.26 -26.32 18.89
N LYS A 250 -17.25 -24.98 18.97
CA LYS A 250 -18.11 -24.08 18.18
C LYS A 250 -17.43 -23.43 16.98
N LEU A 251 -16.17 -23.78 16.70
CA LEU A 251 -15.37 -23.11 15.67
C LEU A 251 -15.98 -23.32 14.29
N LYS A 252 -16.40 -22.23 13.65
CA LYS A 252 -16.91 -22.22 12.27
C LYS A 252 -15.82 -21.80 11.28
N THR A 253 -14.96 -20.87 11.70
CA THR A 253 -13.92 -20.26 10.87
C THR A 253 -12.54 -20.38 11.50
N LEU A 254 -11.59 -21.01 10.80
CA LEU A 254 -10.17 -20.97 11.15
C LEU A 254 -9.44 -20.04 10.18
N ALA A 255 -8.66 -19.09 10.68
CA ALA A 255 -7.83 -18.22 9.84
C ALA A 255 -6.33 -18.44 10.10
N ILE A 256 -5.54 -18.57 9.03
CA ILE A 256 -4.08 -18.68 9.05
C ILE A 256 -3.51 -17.36 8.50
N ARG A 257 -2.85 -16.59 9.36
CA ARG A 257 -2.40 -15.22 9.05
C ARG A 257 -0.93 -15.08 8.66
N GLU A 258 -0.12 -16.08 8.98
CA GLU A 258 1.33 -15.97 8.80
C GLU A 258 1.72 -15.78 7.34
N ARG A 259 2.55 -14.78 7.07
CA ARG A 259 3.17 -14.62 5.77
C ARG A 259 4.22 -15.71 5.58
N TYR A 260 4.22 -16.29 4.41
CA TYR A 260 5.14 -17.35 4.07
C TYR A 260 6.56 -16.81 4.00
N SER A 261 7.41 -17.25 4.93
CA SER A 261 8.75 -16.68 5.09
C SER A 261 9.75 -17.15 4.00
N GLY A 262 9.31 -18.01 3.08
CA GLY A 262 10.05 -18.45 1.90
C GLY A 262 10.50 -19.91 1.97
N PHE A 263 10.47 -20.58 0.83
CA PHE A 263 11.17 -21.84 0.56
C PHE A 263 12.47 -21.42 -0.11
N HIS A 264 13.56 -21.29 0.63
CA HIS A 264 14.89 -21.16 0.00
C HIS A 264 15.40 -22.53 -0.43
N THR A 265 15.00 -23.55 0.32
CA THR A 265 15.23 -24.93 0.00
C THR A 265 14.05 -25.81 0.41
N TRP A 266 14.02 -27.06 -0.06
CA TRP A 266 13.09 -28.08 0.44
C TRP A 266 13.76 -29.47 0.55
N ASN A 267 13.51 -30.17 1.65
CA ASN A 267 13.84 -31.58 1.86
C ASN A 267 12.62 -32.33 2.43
N GLU A 268 12.73 -33.64 2.66
CA GLU A 268 11.63 -34.47 3.18
C GLU A 268 11.05 -33.94 4.50
N TRP A 269 11.93 -33.53 5.41
CA TRP A 269 11.55 -33.03 6.73
C TRP A 269 10.83 -31.67 6.64
N GLU A 270 11.32 -30.75 5.82
CA GLU A 270 10.69 -29.44 5.58
C GLU A 270 9.32 -29.60 4.94
N VAL A 271 9.15 -30.55 4.01
CA VAL A 271 7.84 -30.88 3.41
C VAL A 271 6.91 -31.45 4.47
N HIS A 272 7.40 -32.37 5.31
CA HIS A 272 6.60 -32.92 6.39
C HIS A 272 6.06 -31.83 7.32
N GLN A 273 6.94 -30.95 7.79
CA GLN A 273 6.53 -29.86 8.68
C GLN A 273 5.57 -28.89 8.00
N ARG A 274 5.91 -28.41 6.79
CA ARG A 274 5.14 -27.33 6.12
C ARG A 274 3.86 -27.80 5.43
N VAL A 275 3.79 -29.07 5.04
CA VAL A 275 2.67 -29.64 4.30
C VAL A 275 1.94 -30.67 5.16
N CYS A 276 2.64 -31.71 5.61
CA CYS A 276 1.97 -32.83 6.28
C CYS A 276 1.36 -32.40 7.62
N CYS A 277 2.11 -31.70 8.47
CA CYS A 277 1.62 -31.20 9.76
C CYS A 277 0.55 -30.11 9.59
N LEU A 278 0.61 -29.32 8.52
CA LEU A 278 -0.42 -28.32 8.20
C LEU A 278 -1.75 -29.01 7.88
N VAL A 279 -1.72 -29.97 6.95
CA VAL A 279 -2.90 -30.72 6.50
C VAL A 279 -3.45 -31.58 7.63
N ASP A 280 -2.58 -32.25 8.39
CA ASP A 280 -2.97 -33.05 9.56
C ASP A 280 -3.58 -32.20 10.67
N GLY A 281 -3.06 -30.98 10.86
CA GLY A 281 -3.64 -29.99 11.75
C GLY A 281 -5.12 -29.76 11.46
N VAL A 282 -5.45 -29.57 10.19
CA VAL A 282 -6.83 -29.37 9.73
C VAL A 282 -7.64 -30.67 9.81
N GLN A 283 -7.12 -31.77 9.28
CA GLN A 283 -7.90 -33.00 9.12
C GLN A 283 -8.15 -33.76 10.43
N LYS A 284 -7.17 -33.77 11.34
CA LYS A 284 -7.22 -34.60 12.55
C LYS A 284 -7.76 -33.86 13.77
N TYR A 285 -7.49 -32.56 13.88
CA TYR A 285 -7.73 -31.82 15.11
C TYR A 285 -8.78 -30.72 15.02
N CYS A 286 -9.14 -30.26 13.81
CA CYS A 286 -10.20 -29.27 13.69
C CYS A 286 -11.58 -29.89 13.96
N PRO A 287 -12.47 -29.13 14.61
CA PRO A 287 -13.79 -29.62 14.99
C PRO A 287 -14.73 -29.75 13.79
N ASP A 288 -15.71 -30.62 13.96
CA ASP A 288 -16.75 -30.94 12.99
C ASP A 288 -17.61 -29.74 12.55
N THR A 289 -17.65 -28.70 13.38
CA THR A 289 -18.39 -27.46 13.16
C THR A 289 -17.68 -26.49 12.20
N MET A 290 -16.40 -26.74 11.89
CA MET A 290 -15.60 -25.90 11.02
C MET A 290 -16.04 -26.05 9.56
N THR A 291 -16.49 -24.95 8.98
CA THR A 291 -17.00 -24.90 7.60
C THR A 291 -16.23 -23.95 6.71
N LYS A 292 -15.42 -23.05 7.30
CA LYS A 292 -14.66 -22.03 6.60
C LYS A 292 -13.19 -22.05 7.01
N LEU A 293 -12.30 -22.04 6.01
CA LEU A 293 -10.87 -21.84 6.18
C LEU A 293 -10.44 -20.53 5.51
N ARG A 294 -9.76 -19.65 6.24
CA ARG A 294 -9.27 -18.37 5.74
C ARG A 294 -7.74 -18.37 5.73
N VAL A 295 -7.12 -18.13 4.58
CA VAL A 295 -5.66 -18.17 4.43
C VAL A 295 -5.19 -16.82 3.89
N HIS A 296 -4.47 -16.04 4.70
CA HIS A 296 -4.06 -14.68 4.34
C HIS A 296 -2.87 -14.60 3.39
N ASP A 297 -2.15 -15.71 3.22
CA ASP A 297 -1.04 -15.86 2.28
C ASP A 297 -1.34 -16.97 1.26
N TYR A 298 -0.89 -16.78 0.02
CA TYR A 298 -1.08 -17.73 -1.06
C TYR A 298 -0.24 -19.02 -0.91
N ALA A 299 0.94 -18.96 -0.28
CA ALA A 299 1.81 -20.14 -0.19
C ALA A 299 1.25 -21.24 0.74
N PRO A 300 0.76 -20.96 1.97
CA PRO A 300 0.07 -21.96 2.79
C PRO A 300 -1.15 -22.55 2.08
N TYR A 301 -1.86 -21.76 1.27
CA TYR A 301 -2.98 -22.24 0.44
C TYR A 301 -2.54 -23.33 -0.54
N ARG A 302 -1.37 -23.19 -1.19
CA ARG A 302 -0.87 -24.25 -2.09
C ARG A 302 -0.48 -25.51 -1.33
N SER A 303 0.16 -25.38 -0.18
CA SER A 303 0.49 -26.53 0.68
C SER A 303 -0.77 -27.29 1.10
N LEU A 304 -1.82 -26.56 1.49
CA LEU A 304 -3.13 -27.11 1.85
C LEU A 304 -3.74 -28.00 0.74
N PHE A 305 -3.67 -27.59 -0.52
CA PHE A 305 -4.25 -28.34 -1.66
C PHE A 305 -3.26 -29.25 -2.40
N SER A 306 -2.04 -29.41 -1.88
CA SER A 306 -1.04 -30.33 -2.42
C SER A 306 -1.35 -31.79 -2.11
N THR A 307 -2.11 -32.03 -1.04
CA THR A 307 -2.67 -33.33 -0.67
C THR A 307 -4.13 -33.43 -1.12
N ASP A 308 -4.73 -34.60 -0.97
CA ASP A 308 -6.14 -34.75 -1.33
C ASP A 308 -7.09 -34.08 -0.32
N ALA A 309 -7.67 -32.95 -0.71
CA ALA A 309 -8.66 -32.22 0.09
C ALA A 309 -10.07 -32.84 0.04
N THR A 310 -10.31 -33.97 -0.65
CA THR A 310 -11.62 -34.68 -0.60
C THR A 310 -11.99 -35.09 0.83
N ALA A 311 -10.99 -35.35 1.67
CA ALA A 311 -11.19 -35.66 3.08
C ALA A 311 -11.76 -34.49 3.90
N TRP A 312 -11.73 -33.25 3.36
CA TRP A 312 -12.28 -32.05 4.00
C TRP A 312 -13.75 -31.87 3.69
N SER A 313 -14.54 -32.93 3.84
CA SER A 313 -15.97 -32.98 3.47
C SER A 313 -16.84 -31.89 4.13
N ARG A 314 -16.35 -31.26 5.19
CA ARG A 314 -17.05 -30.24 5.98
C ARG A 314 -16.71 -28.81 5.58
N ILE A 315 -15.51 -28.59 5.02
CA ILE A 315 -15.06 -27.25 4.61
C ILE A 315 -15.77 -26.90 3.31
N LYS A 316 -16.66 -25.92 3.37
CA LYS A 316 -17.47 -25.46 2.23
C LYS A 316 -16.90 -24.19 1.61
N ASP A 317 -16.25 -23.34 2.41
CA ASP A 317 -15.72 -22.07 1.95
C ASP A 317 -14.22 -21.95 2.28
N VAL A 318 -13.42 -21.55 1.29
CA VAL A 318 -12.01 -21.23 1.47
C VAL A 318 -11.75 -19.80 1.01
N GLU A 319 -11.40 -18.93 1.96
CA GLU A 319 -11.09 -17.54 1.70
C GLU A 319 -9.57 -17.34 1.55
N ILE A 320 -9.12 -16.71 0.47
CA ILE A 320 -7.69 -16.53 0.15
C ILE A 320 -7.31 -15.05 0.12
N GLY A 321 -6.18 -14.70 0.74
CA GLY A 321 -5.57 -13.37 0.67
C GLY A 321 -4.94 -13.09 -0.69
N LEU A 322 -5.77 -12.88 -1.72
CA LEU A 322 -5.27 -12.49 -3.06
C LEU A 322 -4.77 -11.04 -3.08
N TYR A 323 -5.39 -10.17 -2.27
CA TYR A 323 -5.00 -8.76 -2.19
C TYR A 323 -3.57 -8.58 -1.70
N SER A 324 -3.18 -9.26 -0.60
CA SER A 324 -1.82 -9.22 -0.05
C SER A 324 -0.79 -9.72 -1.06
N TRP A 325 -1.09 -10.81 -1.78
CA TRP A 325 -0.22 -11.31 -2.83
C TRP A 325 -0.04 -10.30 -3.97
N MET A 326 -1.11 -9.59 -4.34
CA MET A 326 -1.09 -8.56 -5.39
C MET A 326 -0.40 -7.27 -4.94
N GLU A 327 -0.58 -6.82 -3.69
CA GLU A 327 0.09 -5.64 -3.12
C GLU A 327 1.55 -5.89 -2.76
N ASP A 328 1.91 -7.04 -2.17
CA ASP A 328 3.31 -7.34 -1.84
C ASP A 328 4.19 -7.33 -3.12
N ARG A 329 3.60 -7.63 -4.29
CA ARG A 329 4.24 -7.47 -5.61
C ARG A 329 4.33 -6.04 -6.10
N ARG A 330 3.40 -5.18 -5.70
CA ARG A 330 3.45 -3.75 -6.00
C ARG A 330 4.68 -3.13 -5.36
N ASP A 331 4.95 -3.45 -4.10
CA ASP A 331 5.98 -2.74 -3.32
C ASP A 331 7.39 -3.33 -3.45
N ARG A 332 7.53 -4.65 -3.65
CA ARG A 332 8.87 -5.31 -3.63
C ARG A 332 9.44 -5.65 -5.00
N ASP A 333 8.61 -5.95 -5.99
CA ASP A 333 9.06 -6.52 -7.27
C ASP A 333 8.14 -6.10 -8.43
N VAL A 334 8.24 -4.83 -8.85
CA VAL A 334 7.49 -4.27 -10.00
C VAL A 334 7.69 -5.12 -11.27
N ILE A 335 8.83 -5.82 -11.38
CA ILE A 335 9.26 -6.46 -12.62
C ILE A 335 9.93 -7.82 -12.35
N GLY A 336 9.13 -8.88 -12.28
CA GLY A 336 9.62 -10.25 -12.47
C GLY A 336 8.99 -11.26 -11.53
N PRO A 337 9.14 -12.56 -11.82
CA PRO A 337 8.76 -13.58 -10.87
C PRO A 337 9.63 -13.41 -9.62
N ILE A 338 9.01 -13.31 -8.42
CA ILE A 338 9.71 -13.54 -7.16
C ILE A 338 10.48 -14.84 -7.36
N PRO A 339 11.81 -14.86 -7.23
CA PRO A 339 12.56 -16.09 -7.27
C PRO A 339 12.23 -16.88 -6.00
N TYR A 340 11.08 -17.54 -5.97
CA TYR A 340 10.96 -18.80 -5.27
C TYR A 340 11.81 -19.80 -6.06
N ARG A 341 13.14 -19.60 -6.06
CA ARG A 341 14.08 -20.66 -6.39
C ARG A 341 14.06 -21.59 -5.19
N ILE A 342 13.04 -22.42 -5.14
CA ILE A 342 12.94 -23.50 -4.18
C ILE A 342 13.86 -24.59 -4.71
N THR A 343 15.12 -24.55 -4.30
CA THR A 343 16.08 -25.61 -4.65
C THR A 343 15.93 -26.77 -3.69
N GLN A 344 16.21 -28.00 -4.12
CA GLN A 344 16.27 -29.10 -3.16
C GLN A 344 17.38 -28.82 -2.14
N GLY A 345 17.01 -28.82 -0.85
CA GLY A 345 17.86 -28.42 0.26
C GLY A 345 18.77 -29.51 0.78
N HIS A 346 19.80 -29.10 1.51
CA HIS A 346 20.65 -29.97 2.33
C HIS A 346 20.49 -29.66 3.83
N HIS A 347 19.48 -28.88 4.23
CA HIS A 347 19.28 -28.49 5.63
C HIS A 347 19.15 -29.71 6.55
N HIS A 348 19.87 -29.69 7.68
CA HIS A 348 20.01 -30.82 8.59
C HIS A 348 18.97 -30.75 9.72
N ARG A 349 18.31 -31.89 9.99
CA ARG A 349 17.31 -32.14 11.06
C ARG A 349 17.81 -31.72 12.46
N ASP A 350 19.13 -31.68 12.65
CA ASP A 350 19.78 -31.48 13.95
C ASP A 350 19.68 -30.05 14.50
N GLU A 351 19.45 -29.04 13.66
CA GLU A 351 19.33 -27.64 14.10
C GLU A 351 17.96 -27.31 14.74
N GLU A 352 17.01 -28.26 14.74
CA GLU A 352 15.58 -28.00 15.01
C GLU A 352 14.87 -29.03 15.89
N GLU A 353 15.61 -29.72 16.77
CA GLU A 353 15.09 -30.74 17.71
C GLU A 353 13.81 -30.30 18.46
N ALA A 354 13.67 -29.01 18.78
CA ALA A 354 12.51 -28.44 19.47
C ALA A 354 11.18 -28.51 18.68
N PHE A 355 11.21 -28.84 17.39
CA PHE A 355 10.02 -29.09 16.55
C PHE A 355 9.85 -30.56 16.16
N ASP A 356 10.81 -31.43 16.48
CA ASP A 356 10.70 -32.86 16.19
C ASP A 356 9.74 -33.52 17.19
N ASP A 357 8.45 -33.50 16.86
CA ASP A 357 7.39 -34.20 17.57
C ASP A 357 7.34 -35.71 17.21
N LYS A 358 8.37 -36.24 16.53
CA LYS A 358 8.47 -37.62 16.02
C LYS A 358 7.38 -38.00 15.02
N THR A 359 6.55 -37.05 14.57
CA THR A 359 5.52 -37.34 13.55
C THR A 359 6.12 -37.59 12.17
N PHE A 360 7.33 -37.09 11.92
CA PHE A 360 8.07 -37.36 10.68
C PHE A 360 8.31 -38.86 10.51
N ASP A 361 8.83 -39.51 11.55
CA ASP A 361 9.20 -40.93 11.51
C ASP A 361 7.96 -41.85 11.36
N ALA A 362 6.78 -41.38 11.76
CA ALA A 362 5.50 -42.08 11.59
C ALA A 362 4.76 -41.73 10.29
N CYS A 363 5.28 -40.80 9.48
CA CYS A 363 4.61 -40.33 8.28
C CYS A 363 4.92 -41.24 7.07
N GLY A 364 3.93 -41.99 6.59
CA GLY A 364 4.08 -42.84 5.41
C GLY A 364 3.88 -42.15 4.06
N ARG A 365 3.84 -40.81 3.99
CA ARG A 365 3.66 -40.09 2.71
C ARG A 365 4.98 -39.98 1.98
N ASP A 366 4.92 -39.98 0.66
CA ASP A 366 6.09 -39.63 -0.17
C ASP A 366 6.32 -38.10 -0.11
N HIS A 367 7.18 -37.66 0.81
CA HIS A 367 7.51 -36.25 0.99
C HIS A 367 8.21 -35.67 -0.24
N MET A 368 8.95 -36.48 -1.00
CA MET A 368 9.61 -36.03 -2.22
C MET A 368 8.60 -35.74 -3.33
N MET A 369 7.60 -36.60 -3.52
CA MET A 369 6.50 -36.35 -4.45
C MET A 369 5.67 -35.14 -4.01
N LEU A 370 5.32 -35.02 -2.72
CA LEU A 370 4.55 -33.89 -2.19
C LEU A 370 5.30 -32.57 -2.35
N GLY A 371 6.59 -32.55 -1.99
CA GLY A 371 7.44 -31.38 -2.19
C GLY A 371 7.53 -31.02 -3.67
N ASN A 372 7.66 -31.99 -4.57
CA ASN A 372 7.59 -31.76 -5.99
C ASN A 372 6.24 -31.16 -6.43
N HIS A 373 5.08 -31.61 -5.92
CA HIS A 373 3.79 -30.97 -6.25
C HIS A 373 3.68 -29.53 -5.71
N VAL A 374 4.25 -29.27 -4.54
CA VAL A 374 4.31 -27.90 -4.00
C VAL A 374 5.29 -27.05 -4.79
N VAL A 375 6.39 -27.59 -5.31
CA VAL A 375 7.47 -26.83 -5.97
C VAL A 375 7.30 -26.72 -7.49
N GLN A 376 6.79 -27.76 -8.15
CA GLN A 376 6.49 -27.77 -9.58
C GLN A 376 5.26 -26.87 -9.83
N GLY A 377 5.36 -25.96 -10.80
CA GLY A 377 4.35 -24.92 -11.02
C GLY A 377 4.42 -23.75 -10.04
N VAL A 378 5.47 -23.63 -9.21
CA VAL A 378 5.83 -22.37 -8.50
C VAL A 378 6.43 -21.39 -9.50
N GLY A 379 5.64 -21.02 -10.49
CA GLY A 379 5.91 -19.76 -11.13
C GLY A 379 5.34 -18.66 -10.22
N ALA A 380 6.14 -17.63 -9.98
CA ALA A 380 5.68 -16.42 -9.34
C ALA A 380 5.03 -15.50 -10.40
N SER A 381 4.24 -16.01 -11.33
CA SER A 381 3.47 -15.16 -12.23
C SER A 381 1.99 -15.14 -11.84
N PHE A 382 1.28 -14.13 -12.31
CA PHE A 382 -0.17 -14.07 -12.18
C PHE A 382 -0.87 -15.20 -12.94
N GLU A 383 -0.28 -15.68 -14.03
CA GLU A 383 -0.80 -16.82 -14.79
C GLU A 383 -0.79 -18.10 -13.97
N ASP A 384 0.30 -18.38 -13.24
CA ASP A 384 0.42 -19.57 -12.38
C ASP A 384 -0.58 -19.53 -11.22
N LEU A 385 -0.81 -18.33 -10.66
CA LEU A 385 -1.86 -18.12 -9.66
C LEU A 385 -3.23 -18.49 -10.22
N LEU A 386 -3.58 -17.98 -11.41
CA LEU A 386 -4.86 -18.26 -12.06
C LEU A 386 -5.03 -19.75 -12.37
N GLN A 387 -4.00 -20.38 -12.93
CA GLN A 387 -4.03 -21.80 -13.25
C GLN A 387 -4.18 -22.67 -11.99
N SER A 388 -3.49 -22.33 -10.90
CA SER A 388 -3.61 -23.04 -9.63
C SER A 388 -5.01 -22.90 -9.03
N LEU A 389 -5.55 -21.68 -8.98
CA LEU A 389 -6.90 -21.43 -8.46
C LEU A 389 -7.95 -22.22 -9.24
N GLN A 390 -7.83 -22.24 -10.57
CA GLN A 390 -8.75 -22.98 -11.42
C GLN A 390 -8.61 -24.49 -11.26
N THR A 391 -7.37 -25.00 -11.22
CA THR A 391 -7.10 -26.44 -11.04
C THR A 391 -7.71 -26.94 -9.74
N ILE A 392 -7.51 -26.18 -8.65
CA ILE A 392 -8.07 -26.52 -7.34
C ILE A 392 -9.59 -26.41 -7.36
N SER A 393 -10.15 -25.35 -7.94
CA SER A 393 -11.62 -25.17 -8.04
C SER A 393 -12.30 -26.28 -8.84
N LYS A 394 -11.68 -26.75 -9.93
CA LYS A 394 -12.17 -27.87 -10.74
C LYS A 394 -12.03 -29.21 -10.02
N LYS A 395 -10.91 -29.41 -9.31
CA LYS A 395 -10.65 -30.64 -8.54
C LYS A 395 -11.60 -30.77 -7.34
N TYR A 396 -11.97 -29.65 -6.72
CA TYR A 396 -12.80 -29.61 -5.52
C TYR A 396 -14.05 -28.72 -5.71
N PRO A 397 -15.02 -29.14 -6.55
CA PRO A 397 -16.20 -28.32 -6.88
C PRO A 397 -17.12 -28.06 -5.69
N ASN A 398 -17.02 -28.87 -4.64
CA ASN A 398 -17.77 -28.69 -3.39
C ASN A 398 -17.18 -27.61 -2.48
N ILE A 399 -15.95 -27.13 -2.76
CA ILE A 399 -15.26 -26.11 -2.00
C ILE A 399 -15.35 -24.79 -2.76
N ASN A 400 -16.02 -23.82 -2.15
CA ASN A 400 -16.18 -22.49 -2.67
C ASN A 400 -14.96 -21.63 -2.33
N ILE A 401 -14.10 -21.42 -3.32
CA ILE A 401 -12.94 -20.54 -3.18
C ILE A 401 -13.38 -19.09 -3.39
N LYS A 402 -12.95 -18.18 -2.51
CA LYS A 402 -13.24 -16.73 -2.57
C LYS A 402 -12.06 -15.90 -2.05
N PRO A 403 -11.94 -14.61 -2.39
CA PRO A 403 -10.96 -13.73 -1.78
C PRO A 403 -11.41 -13.27 -0.39
N ILE A 404 -10.47 -13.00 0.52
CA ILE A 404 -10.75 -12.46 1.87
C ILE A 404 -11.33 -11.04 1.81
N ARG A 405 -10.81 -10.23 0.90
CA ARG A 405 -11.23 -8.84 0.69
C ARG A 405 -11.80 -8.71 -0.71
N ASN A 406 -12.76 -7.80 -0.86
CA ASN A 406 -13.20 -7.39 -2.18
C ASN A 406 -11.99 -6.88 -2.98
N LEU A 407 -11.80 -7.38 -4.20
CA LEU A 407 -10.70 -6.99 -5.08
C LEU A 407 -11.08 -5.84 -6.02
N GLN A 408 -12.16 -5.13 -5.71
CA GLN A 408 -12.59 -3.95 -6.42
C GLN A 408 -11.59 -2.80 -6.22
N ASN A 409 -11.19 -2.16 -7.32
CA ASN A 409 -10.28 -1.01 -7.32
C ASN A 409 -8.87 -1.30 -6.81
N ILE A 410 -8.42 -2.56 -6.87
CA ILE A 410 -7.02 -2.87 -6.61
C ILE A 410 -6.14 -2.23 -7.69
N ILE A 411 -5.07 -1.57 -7.26
CA ILE A 411 -4.14 -0.88 -8.15
C ILE A 411 -2.94 -1.81 -8.41
N LEU A 412 -2.73 -2.15 -9.68
CA LEU A 412 -1.74 -3.11 -10.15
C LEU A 412 -0.85 -2.45 -11.20
N HIS A 413 0.41 -2.84 -11.24
CA HIS A 413 1.29 -2.50 -12.33
C HIS A 413 0.95 -3.36 -13.57
N PRO A 414 1.01 -2.84 -14.82
CA PRO A 414 0.79 -3.64 -16.03
C PRO A 414 1.62 -4.94 -16.06
N PHE A 415 2.86 -4.89 -15.56
CA PHE A 415 3.77 -6.04 -15.48
C PHE A 415 3.37 -7.10 -14.44
N HIS A 416 2.43 -6.80 -13.55
CA HIS A 416 1.88 -7.85 -12.67
C HIS A 416 1.00 -8.82 -13.44
N LEU A 417 0.39 -8.37 -14.54
CA LEU A 417 -0.51 -9.19 -15.34
C LEU A 417 0.19 -9.95 -16.47
N VAL A 418 1.36 -9.48 -16.90
CA VAL A 418 2.10 -10.08 -18.03
C VAL A 418 3.53 -10.41 -17.63
N ASN A 419 4.02 -11.57 -18.07
CA ASN A 419 5.43 -11.91 -17.89
C ASN A 419 6.29 -11.09 -18.87
N VAL A 420 7.15 -10.20 -18.37
CA VAL A 420 8.01 -9.32 -19.19
C VAL A 420 9.49 -9.69 -19.15
N MET A 421 9.84 -10.76 -18.43
CA MET A 421 11.22 -11.21 -18.26
C MET A 421 11.61 -12.26 -19.30
N GLN A 422 12.81 -12.13 -19.86
CA GLN A 422 13.45 -13.24 -20.55
C GLN A 422 13.77 -14.31 -19.50
N ARG A 423 13.20 -15.53 -19.64
CA ARG A 423 13.57 -16.65 -18.76
C ARG A 423 15.08 -16.83 -18.88
N ARG A 424 15.82 -16.65 -17.77
CA ARG A 424 17.23 -17.07 -17.72
C ARG A 424 17.25 -18.57 -18.00
N HIS A 425 17.74 -18.97 -19.17
CA HIS A 425 18.07 -20.37 -19.43
C HIS A 425 18.97 -20.83 -18.29
N HIS A 426 18.58 -21.91 -17.62
CA HIS A 426 19.45 -22.53 -16.63
C HIS A 426 20.74 -22.93 -17.34
N PHE A 427 21.88 -22.53 -16.77
CA PHE A 427 23.20 -22.99 -17.19
C PHE A 427 23.16 -24.53 -17.33
N GLY A 428 23.30 -25.05 -18.55
CA GLY A 428 23.45 -26.49 -18.81
C GLY A 428 22.35 -27.19 -19.63
N GLN A 429 21.24 -26.55 -20.03
CA GLN A 429 20.31 -27.17 -20.99
C GLN A 429 20.65 -26.74 -22.43
N THR A 430 21.09 -27.72 -23.22
CA THR A 430 21.41 -27.61 -24.65
C THR A 430 20.19 -27.16 -25.47
N THR A 431 20.45 -26.24 -26.39
CA THR A 431 19.53 -25.38 -27.14
C THR A 431 18.68 -26.09 -28.21
N GLN A 432 18.43 -27.40 -28.13
CA GLN A 432 17.98 -28.19 -29.29
C GLN A 432 16.55 -28.75 -29.28
N GLN A 433 15.68 -28.41 -28.33
CA GLN A 433 14.32 -29.01 -28.30
C GLN A 433 13.11 -28.07 -28.18
N ASN A 434 13.24 -26.74 -28.33
CA ASN A 434 12.07 -25.85 -28.21
C ASN A 434 11.95 -24.78 -29.32
N ASN A 435 12.26 -25.14 -30.57
CA ASN A 435 11.98 -24.27 -31.72
C ASN A 435 10.53 -24.36 -32.25
N ASP A 436 9.68 -25.25 -31.71
CA ASP A 436 8.31 -25.49 -32.25
C ASP A 436 7.16 -24.94 -31.38
N GLN A 437 7.44 -24.17 -30.31
CA GLN A 437 6.41 -23.36 -29.66
C GLN A 437 6.75 -21.88 -29.80
N ALA A 438 6.44 -21.35 -30.98
CA ALA A 438 6.23 -19.93 -31.15
C ALA A 438 5.13 -19.47 -30.17
N LEU A 439 5.56 -18.96 -29.00
CA LEU A 439 5.00 -17.82 -28.27
C LEU A 439 3.47 -17.61 -28.39
N SER A 440 2.64 -18.63 -28.09
CA SER A 440 1.25 -18.33 -27.78
C SER A 440 1.23 -17.55 -26.47
N ASP A 441 0.70 -16.33 -26.52
CA ASP A 441 0.58 -15.48 -25.35
C ASP A 441 -0.22 -16.25 -24.28
N PRO A 442 0.32 -16.50 -23.08
CA PRO A 442 -0.35 -17.31 -22.08
C PRO A 442 -1.73 -16.78 -21.68
N SER A 443 -1.97 -15.46 -21.82
CA SER A 443 -3.26 -14.83 -21.59
C SER A 443 -4.36 -15.27 -22.56
N SER A 444 -3.99 -15.85 -23.70
CA SER A 444 -4.91 -16.41 -24.69
C SER A 444 -5.41 -17.81 -24.34
N LYS A 445 -4.82 -18.48 -23.34
CA LYS A 445 -5.22 -19.83 -22.93
C LYS A 445 -6.64 -19.81 -22.37
N PRO A 446 -7.51 -20.75 -22.78
CA PRO A 446 -8.90 -20.80 -22.30
C PRO A 446 -8.98 -20.96 -20.78
N GLU A 447 -8.01 -21.65 -20.18
CA GLU A 447 -7.87 -21.82 -18.73
C GLU A 447 -7.75 -20.48 -18.01
N VAL A 448 -6.86 -19.62 -18.51
CA VAL A 448 -6.59 -18.29 -17.94
C VAL A 448 -7.80 -17.38 -18.11
N GLN A 449 -8.47 -17.43 -19.27
CA GLN A 449 -9.68 -16.64 -19.50
C GLN A 449 -10.84 -17.05 -18.58
N GLU A 450 -11.00 -18.34 -18.31
CA GLU A 450 -12.01 -18.84 -17.37
C GLU A 450 -11.70 -18.38 -15.93
N ALA A 451 -10.44 -18.39 -15.52
CA ALA A 451 -10.02 -17.89 -14.21
C ALA A 451 -10.21 -16.37 -14.07
N LEU A 452 -9.91 -15.59 -15.11
CA LEU A 452 -10.18 -14.15 -15.16
C LEU A 452 -11.68 -13.85 -15.09
N ARG A 453 -12.52 -14.64 -15.78
CA ARG A 453 -13.98 -14.55 -15.70
C ARG A 453 -14.47 -14.83 -14.29
N TRP A 454 -13.95 -15.88 -13.64
CA TRP A 454 -14.26 -16.20 -12.26
C TRP A 454 -13.85 -15.05 -11.30
N LEU A 455 -12.68 -14.43 -11.49
CA LEU A 455 -12.27 -13.25 -10.71
C LEU A 455 -13.25 -12.08 -10.89
N ALA A 456 -13.64 -11.78 -12.13
CA ALA A 456 -14.56 -10.69 -12.41
C ALA A 456 -15.95 -10.93 -11.79
N GLU A 457 -16.51 -12.13 -11.98
CA GLU A 457 -17.88 -12.47 -11.60
C GLU A 457 -18.03 -12.80 -10.10
N LYS A 458 -17.08 -13.55 -9.53
CA LYS A 458 -17.18 -14.03 -8.13
C LYS A 458 -16.44 -13.16 -7.14
N CYS A 459 -15.43 -12.41 -7.59
CA CYS A 459 -14.55 -11.62 -6.72
C CYS A 459 -14.73 -10.11 -6.90
N ALA A 460 -15.63 -9.68 -7.78
CA ALA A 460 -15.81 -8.29 -8.21
C ALA A 460 -14.48 -7.63 -8.64
N TRP A 461 -13.56 -8.44 -9.19
CA TRP A 461 -12.23 -7.99 -9.56
C TRP A 461 -12.33 -7.00 -10.72
N LYS A 462 -11.95 -5.77 -10.43
CA LYS A 462 -11.84 -4.68 -11.39
C LYS A 462 -10.50 -4.03 -11.06
N PRO A 463 -9.41 -4.35 -11.78
CA PRO A 463 -8.13 -3.74 -11.50
C PRO A 463 -8.09 -2.28 -11.98
N ILE A 464 -7.13 -1.53 -11.47
CA ILE A 464 -6.70 -0.24 -11.99
C ILE A 464 -5.22 -0.40 -12.34
N LEU A 465 -4.84 -0.13 -13.58
CA LEU A 465 -3.48 -0.28 -14.06
C LEU A 465 -2.71 1.02 -13.78
N ALA A 466 -1.76 0.96 -12.84
CA ALA A 466 -0.83 2.03 -12.51
C ALA A 466 0.19 2.16 -13.65
N TRP A 467 0.11 3.24 -14.43
CA TRP A 467 0.86 3.40 -15.67
C TRP A 467 2.21 4.11 -15.50
N GLU A 468 2.59 4.44 -14.27
CA GLU A 468 3.70 5.34 -13.96
C GLU A 468 5.04 4.81 -14.51
N SER A 469 5.32 3.50 -14.46
CA SER A 469 6.61 3.00 -14.98
C SER A 469 6.68 3.00 -16.51
N MET A 470 5.54 3.14 -17.19
CA MET A 470 5.45 3.20 -18.65
C MET A 470 5.61 4.66 -19.13
N MET A 471 5.51 5.64 -18.24
CA MET A 471 5.60 7.08 -18.56
C MET A 471 7.04 7.55 -18.75
N CYS A 472 7.74 6.98 -19.73
CA CYS A 472 9.13 7.34 -19.99
C CYS A 472 9.50 7.19 -21.46
N ASP A 473 10.08 8.25 -22.04
CA ASP A 473 10.46 8.28 -23.46
C ASP A 473 11.48 7.20 -23.83
N VAL A 474 12.38 6.85 -22.90
CA VAL A 474 13.40 5.82 -23.11
C VAL A 474 12.96 4.41 -22.71
N PHE A 475 11.66 4.17 -22.49
CA PHE A 475 11.15 2.85 -22.12
C PHE A 475 11.58 1.74 -23.09
N PRO A 476 12.03 0.55 -22.62
CA PRO A 476 12.13 0.09 -21.22
C PRO A 476 13.48 0.38 -20.53
N ALA A 477 14.35 1.21 -21.11
CA ALA A 477 15.69 1.47 -20.55
C ALA A 477 15.67 2.19 -19.19
N ASN A 478 14.53 2.76 -18.80
CA ASN A 478 14.29 3.32 -17.46
C ASN A 478 14.02 2.25 -16.39
N LEU A 479 13.74 1.02 -16.80
CA LEU A 479 13.52 -0.10 -15.89
C LEU A 479 14.88 -0.67 -15.44
N GLU A 480 14.92 -1.32 -14.26
CA GLU A 480 16.16 -1.74 -13.57
C GLU A 480 17.22 -2.35 -14.51
N PRO A 481 18.42 -1.74 -14.64
CA PRO A 481 19.44 -2.17 -15.62
C PRO A 481 20.01 -3.58 -15.37
N ASN A 482 19.77 -4.16 -14.19
CA ASN A 482 20.27 -5.48 -13.80
C ASN A 482 19.39 -6.64 -14.29
N ARG A 483 18.23 -6.38 -14.91
CA ARG A 483 17.29 -7.41 -15.39
C ARG A 483 17.26 -7.45 -16.92
N THR A 484 17.17 -8.66 -17.49
CA THR A 484 17.04 -8.88 -18.95
C THR A 484 15.57 -8.84 -19.35
N PHE A 485 15.15 -7.71 -19.91
CA PHE A 485 13.79 -7.48 -20.41
C PHE A 485 13.59 -8.08 -21.79
N LEU A 486 12.33 -8.44 -22.08
CA LEU A 486 11.92 -8.61 -23.46
C LEU A 486 12.03 -7.28 -24.21
N PRO A 487 12.29 -7.31 -25.53
CA PRO A 487 12.20 -6.13 -26.39
C PRO A 487 10.91 -5.34 -26.17
N LYS A 488 10.97 -4.00 -26.28
CA LYS A 488 9.82 -3.10 -26.08
C LYS A 488 8.55 -3.60 -26.78
N GLN A 489 8.68 -3.99 -28.05
CA GLN A 489 7.55 -4.44 -28.86
C GLN A 489 6.89 -5.71 -28.32
N ASP A 490 7.67 -6.66 -27.80
CA ASP A 490 7.13 -7.90 -27.23
C ASP A 490 6.39 -7.62 -25.92
N VAL A 491 6.90 -6.71 -25.09
CA VAL A 491 6.23 -6.26 -23.86
C VAL A 491 4.89 -5.61 -24.19
N LEU A 492 4.88 -4.66 -25.14
CA LEU A 492 3.66 -3.96 -25.54
C LEU A 492 2.65 -4.90 -26.20
N SER A 493 3.11 -5.87 -26.98
CA SER A 493 2.27 -6.91 -27.57
C SER A 493 1.56 -7.73 -26.49
N ARG A 494 2.29 -8.19 -25.46
CA ARG A 494 1.71 -8.94 -24.33
C ARG A 494 0.69 -8.14 -23.54
N ILE A 495 1.01 -6.87 -23.26
CA ILE A 495 0.07 -5.96 -22.58
C ILE A 495 -1.20 -5.78 -23.42
N LYS A 496 -1.05 -5.57 -24.73
CA LYS A 496 -2.17 -5.44 -25.67
C LYS A 496 -3.05 -6.69 -25.66
N THR A 497 -2.46 -7.88 -25.73
CA THR A 497 -3.22 -9.14 -25.66
C THR A 497 -3.98 -9.27 -24.36
N MET A 498 -3.31 -9.05 -23.21
CA MET A 498 -3.95 -9.15 -21.90
C MET A 498 -5.11 -8.15 -21.77
N VAL A 499 -4.92 -6.89 -22.15
CA VAL A 499 -6.00 -5.87 -22.12
C VAL A 499 -7.15 -6.25 -23.06
N SER A 500 -6.85 -6.80 -24.24
CA SER A 500 -7.87 -7.27 -25.18
C SER A 500 -8.69 -8.43 -24.58
N THR A 501 -8.02 -9.35 -23.88
CA THR A 501 -8.66 -10.46 -23.15
C THR A 501 -9.52 -9.95 -22.00
N LEU A 502 -9.05 -9.01 -21.19
CA LEU A 502 -9.85 -8.42 -20.12
C LEU A 502 -11.13 -7.78 -20.69
N ARG A 503 -11.00 -7.05 -21.80
CA ARG A 503 -12.12 -6.40 -22.48
C ARG A 503 -13.11 -7.41 -23.06
N SER A 504 -12.65 -8.51 -23.67
CA SER A 504 -13.54 -9.56 -24.20
C SER A 504 -14.33 -10.26 -23.09
N LEU A 505 -13.83 -10.23 -21.85
CA LEU A 505 -14.49 -10.73 -20.65
C LEU A 505 -15.36 -9.67 -19.94
N ASN A 506 -15.61 -8.51 -20.57
CA ASN A 506 -16.36 -7.38 -20.00
C ASN A 506 -15.74 -6.81 -18.70
N ILE A 507 -14.44 -6.96 -18.51
CA ILE A 507 -13.71 -6.33 -17.41
C ILE A 507 -13.30 -4.93 -17.87
N PRO A 508 -13.67 -3.85 -17.14
CA PRO A 508 -13.37 -2.49 -17.55
C PRO A 508 -11.86 -2.21 -17.49
N ILE A 509 -11.33 -1.54 -18.50
CA ILE A 509 -9.92 -1.18 -18.59
C ILE A 509 -9.73 0.19 -17.94
N ARG A 510 -9.12 0.20 -16.76
CA ARG A 510 -8.96 1.42 -15.95
C ARG A 510 -7.49 1.71 -15.77
N VAL A 511 -7.08 2.93 -16.10
CA VAL A 511 -5.69 3.37 -16.06
C VAL A 511 -5.55 4.50 -15.05
N SER A 512 -4.53 4.44 -14.22
CA SER A 512 -4.17 5.50 -13.28
C SER A 512 -2.78 6.04 -13.60
N ILE A 513 -2.65 7.36 -13.55
CA ILE A 513 -1.42 8.12 -13.63
C ILE A 513 -1.34 8.96 -12.35
N GLY A 514 -0.39 8.63 -11.49
CA GLY A 514 -0.12 9.36 -10.26
C GLY A 514 -0.48 8.66 -8.96
N ASP A 515 -0.66 7.34 -8.95
CA ASP A 515 -0.91 6.57 -7.73
C ASP A 515 0.35 6.34 -6.90
N ARG A 516 0.90 7.46 -6.39
CA ARG A 516 2.15 7.52 -5.63
C ARG A 516 1.93 7.47 -4.11
N THR A 517 0.69 7.28 -3.62
CA THR A 517 0.43 7.21 -2.16
C THR A 517 1.07 6.00 -1.49
N ASN A 518 1.36 4.92 -2.24
CA ASN A 518 1.96 3.69 -1.71
C ASN A 518 3.34 3.35 -2.33
N MET A 519 3.72 3.93 -3.48
CA MET A 519 4.86 3.44 -4.30
C MET A 519 6.21 4.11 -4.00
N CYS A 520 6.67 4.04 -2.75
CA CYS A 520 7.86 4.71 -2.21
C CYS A 520 7.67 6.21 -1.91
N PRO A 521 8.03 6.65 -0.69
CA PRO A 521 8.40 8.03 -0.45
C PRO A 521 9.74 8.22 -1.14
N SER A 522 9.74 8.53 -2.43
CA SER A 522 10.96 9.05 -3.06
C SER A 522 11.28 10.37 -2.36
N SER A 523 12.22 10.30 -1.43
CA SER A 523 12.83 11.42 -0.77
C SER A 523 13.68 12.19 -1.79
N GLY A 524 13.01 12.89 -2.70
CA GLY A 524 13.65 13.65 -3.77
C GLY A 524 12.69 14.62 -4.47
N LEU A 525 13.23 15.73 -4.96
CA LEU A 525 12.50 16.78 -5.69
C LEU A 525 11.84 16.25 -6.99
N ASP A 526 12.39 15.19 -7.59
CA ASP A 526 11.92 14.63 -8.86
C ASP A 526 10.76 13.62 -8.71
N GLY A 527 10.48 13.18 -7.48
CA GLY A 527 9.51 12.12 -7.18
C GLY A 527 8.03 12.48 -7.35
N SER A 528 7.72 13.68 -7.82
CA SER A 528 6.35 14.24 -7.83
C SER A 528 5.90 14.85 -9.17
N LEU A 529 6.82 14.96 -10.12
CA LEU A 529 6.57 15.44 -11.49
C LEU A 529 6.46 14.25 -12.46
N TYR A 530 5.82 14.45 -13.61
CA TYR A 530 5.68 13.42 -14.65
C TYR A 530 6.65 13.58 -15.80
N PHE A 531 7.09 14.81 -16.06
CA PHE A 531 7.83 15.15 -17.25
C PHE A 531 9.22 15.68 -16.87
N GLY A 532 10.23 14.90 -17.21
CA GLY A 532 11.64 15.25 -17.12
C GLY A 532 12.32 15.16 -18.48
N ASP A 533 13.46 15.81 -18.63
CA ASP A 533 14.28 15.62 -19.82
C ASP A 533 14.82 14.19 -19.85
N TYR A 534 14.88 13.58 -21.03
CA TYR A 534 15.35 12.22 -21.18
C TYR A 534 16.74 12.18 -21.80
N LYS A 535 17.52 11.20 -21.37
CA LYS A 535 18.89 10.96 -21.84
C LYS A 535 18.86 10.15 -23.13
N THR A 536 19.48 10.67 -24.18
CA THR A 536 19.69 9.97 -25.45
C THR A 536 21.14 10.11 -25.92
N PHE A 537 21.50 9.36 -26.94
CA PHE A 537 22.81 9.47 -27.59
C PHE A 537 22.64 9.94 -29.03
N VAL A 538 23.43 10.93 -29.43
CA VAL A 538 23.45 11.46 -30.80
C VAL A 538 24.83 11.24 -31.40
N GLY A 539 24.86 10.79 -32.65
CA GLY A 539 26.09 10.46 -33.39
C GLY A 539 26.45 8.97 -33.36
N ASP A 540 27.29 8.56 -34.31
CA ASP A 540 27.73 7.17 -34.48
C ASP A 540 29.15 6.94 -33.95
N ASN A 541 29.41 5.74 -33.43
CA ASN A 541 30.73 5.25 -33.01
C ASN A 541 31.49 6.24 -32.10
N GLU A 542 32.64 6.76 -32.55
CA GLU A 542 33.52 7.67 -31.80
C GLU A 542 32.90 9.06 -31.58
N ASN A 543 31.86 9.43 -32.33
CA ASN A 543 31.13 10.70 -32.19
C ASN A 543 29.86 10.59 -31.34
N LYS A 544 29.64 9.45 -30.68
CA LYS A 544 28.47 9.21 -29.83
C LYS A 544 28.56 10.07 -28.58
N ARG A 545 27.81 11.18 -28.55
CA ARG A 545 27.69 12.05 -27.38
C ARG A 545 26.34 11.87 -26.70
N GLU A 546 26.37 11.92 -25.39
CA GLU A 546 25.18 11.94 -24.55
C GLU A 546 24.53 13.33 -24.59
N VAL A 547 23.21 13.37 -24.76
CA VAL A 547 22.44 14.60 -24.81
C VAL A 547 21.14 14.42 -24.02
N LEU A 548 20.72 15.47 -23.32
CA LEU A 548 19.40 15.55 -22.68
C LEU A 548 18.44 16.26 -23.64
N LEU A 549 17.32 15.63 -23.94
CA LEU A 549 16.26 16.20 -24.79
C LEU A 549 14.95 16.36 -24.00
N PRO A 550 14.12 17.36 -24.34
CA PRO A 550 12.80 17.52 -23.73
C PRO A 550 11.90 16.31 -23.99
N THR A 551 11.10 15.92 -22.99
CA THR A 551 10.19 14.76 -23.09
C THR A 551 9.29 14.79 -24.32
N GLN A 552 9.06 13.64 -24.95
CA GLN A 552 8.11 13.47 -26.06
C GLN A 552 6.77 12.88 -25.60
N ALA A 553 6.59 12.70 -24.28
CA ALA A 553 5.42 12.07 -23.66
C ALA A 553 5.07 10.69 -24.30
N VAL A 554 6.09 9.90 -24.66
CA VAL A 554 5.95 8.55 -25.22
C VAL A 554 5.69 7.56 -24.08
N PHE A 555 4.42 7.39 -23.72
CA PHE A 555 3.98 6.58 -22.58
C PHE A 555 3.52 5.17 -22.98
N SER A 556 3.75 4.78 -24.24
CA SER A 556 3.42 3.46 -24.78
C SER A 556 1.94 3.06 -24.62
N LEU A 557 1.02 4.04 -24.63
CA LEU A 557 -0.42 3.82 -24.50
C LEU A 557 -1.10 3.48 -25.84
N THR A 558 -0.52 3.83 -26.99
CA THR A 558 -1.14 3.63 -28.32
C THR A 558 -1.75 2.23 -28.52
N PRO A 559 -1.07 1.11 -28.12
CA PRO A 559 -1.62 -0.23 -28.31
C PRO A 559 -2.95 -0.50 -27.58
N ILE A 560 -3.23 0.23 -26.49
CA ILE A 560 -4.39 0.00 -25.62
C ILE A 560 -5.31 1.20 -25.45
N ALA A 561 -4.92 2.41 -25.91
CA ALA A 561 -5.65 3.65 -25.67
C ALA A 561 -7.12 3.57 -26.12
N SER A 562 -7.38 2.92 -27.25
CA SER A 562 -8.73 2.72 -27.76
C SER A 562 -9.58 1.81 -26.88
N MET A 563 -8.99 1.01 -25.99
CA MET A 563 -9.69 0.07 -25.11
C MET A 563 -9.93 0.63 -23.70
N VAL A 564 -9.32 1.75 -23.32
CA VAL A 564 -9.42 2.35 -21.98
C VAL A 564 -10.83 2.89 -21.72
N ASP A 565 -11.45 2.45 -20.62
CA ASP A 565 -12.76 2.89 -20.14
C ASP A 565 -12.65 4.03 -19.10
N GLU A 566 -11.67 3.97 -18.19
CA GLU A 566 -11.46 5.01 -17.17
C GLU A 566 -10.00 5.45 -17.12
N LEU A 567 -9.77 6.76 -17.08
CA LEU A 567 -8.45 7.36 -16.90
C LEU A 567 -8.47 8.24 -15.65
N THR A 568 -7.53 8.03 -14.75
CA THR A 568 -7.31 8.88 -13.57
C THR A 568 -5.95 9.54 -13.68
N ILE A 569 -5.90 10.86 -13.57
CA ILE A 569 -4.68 11.66 -13.51
C ILE A 569 -4.71 12.42 -12.20
N GLN A 570 -3.75 12.17 -11.33
CA GLN A 570 -3.69 12.79 -10.02
C GLN A 570 -2.28 13.27 -9.71
N TYR A 571 -2.15 14.40 -9.04
CA TYR A 571 -0.89 14.85 -8.45
C TYR A 571 -0.98 14.71 -6.93
N PRO A 572 0.12 14.33 -6.24
CA PRO A 572 0.16 14.46 -4.80
C PRO A 572 0.01 15.93 -4.41
N ALA A 573 -0.67 16.20 -3.29
CA ALA A 573 -0.78 17.57 -2.77
C ALA A 573 0.61 18.14 -2.37
N ASP A 574 1.55 17.25 -2.08
CA ASP A 574 2.92 17.55 -1.68
C ASP A 574 3.90 17.20 -2.82
N VAL A 575 4.08 18.12 -3.77
CA VAL A 575 5.09 18.04 -4.83
C VAL A 575 6.36 18.74 -4.32
N PRO A 576 7.42 18.04 -3.86
CA PRO A 576 8.59 18.70 -3.29
C PRO A 576 9.24 19.62 -4.35
N GLY A 577 9.46 20.88 -4.01
CA GLY A 577 10.06 21.85 -4.93
C GLY A 577 9.06 22.59 -5.83
N VAL A 578 7.77 22.33 -5.71
CA VAL A 578 6.67 23.21 -6.12
C VAL A 578 5.95 23.64 -4.84
N SER A 579 5.55 24.90 -4.69
CA SER A 579 5.08 25.44 -3.41
C SER A 579 4.01 24.57 -2.72
N GLY A 580 4.41 23.85 -1.67
CA GLY A 580 3.57 22.95 -0.87
C GLY A 580 4.22 22.69 0.50
N TRP A 581 3.51 23.10 1.55
CA TRP A 581 3.74 22.87 2.98
C TRP A 581 5.00 23.41 3.69
N LEU A 582 6.25 23.17 3.24
CA LEU A 582 7.43 23.59 4.03
C LEU A 582 7.95 25.01 3.73
N ARG A 583 7.59 25.60 2.58
CA ARG A 583 7.89 27.00 2.28
C ARG A 583 6.64 27.85 2.46
N ALA A 584 6.40 28.27 3.70
CA ALA A 584 5.52 29.40 3.93
C ALA A 584 6.06 30.61 3.14
N ALA A 585 5.27 31.08 2.17
CA ALA A 585 5.39 32.41 1.57
C ALA A 585 6.67 32.76 0.76
N LYS A 586 7.00 32.00 -0.29
CA LYS A 586 7.81 32.55 -1.39
C LYS A 586 7.03 32.56 -2.70
N ARG A 587 7.21 33.61 -3.50
CA ARG A 587 6.76 33.63 -4.91
C ARG A 587 7.39 32.41 -5.60
N PRO A 588 6.71 31.79 -6.59
CA PRO A 588 7.33 30.77 -7.42
C PRO A 588 8.67 31.30 -7.93
N THR A 589 9.73 30.57 -7.65
CA THR A 589 11.06 30.80 -8.20
C THR A 589 11.04 30.63 -9.72
N PRO A 590 11.98 31.25 -10.46
CA PRO A 590 12.08 31.01 -11.89
C PRO A 590 12.19 29.52 -12.26
N ALA A 591 12.85 28.72 -11.41
CA ALA A 591 12.93 27.27 -11.56
C ALA A 591 11.56 26.59 -11.38
N GLU A 592 10.78 26.95 -10.34
CA GLU A 592 9.42 26.44 -10.14
C GLU A 592 8.48 26.77 -11.32
N VAL A 593 8.59 27.99 -11.87
CA VAL A 593 7.84 28.40 -13.05
C VAL A 593 8.25 27.58 -14.28
N ALA A 594 9.55 27.40 -14.49
CA ALA A 594 10.07 26.59 -15.59
C ALA A 594 9.65 25.11 -15.48
N LEU A 595 9.66 24.54 -14.26
CA LEU A 595 9.17 23.19 -13.99
C LEU A 595 7.69 23.05 -14.32
N MET A 596 6.86 24.00 -13.89
CA MET A 596 5.42 23.97 -14.19
C MET A 596 5.16 24.14 -15.69
N GLN A 597 5.91 25.01 -16.38
CA GLN A 597 5.84 25.13 -17.84
C GLN A 597 6.22 23.83 -18.55
N ARG A 598 7.26 23.13 -18.06
CA ARG A 598 7.66 21.81 -18.58
C ARG A 598 6.55 20.78 -18.41
N GLU A 599 5.88 20.75 -17.26
CA GLU A 599 4.73 19.87 -17.04
C GLU A 599 3.56 20.19 -17.99
N MET A 600 3.23 21.47 -18.18
CA MET A 600 2.20 21.89 -19.15
C MET A 600 2.54 21.43 -20.57
N ILE A 601 3.78 21.67 -21.04
CA ILE A 601 4.26 21.22 -22.36
C ILE A 601 4.17 19.70 -22.48
N GLY A 602 4.60 18.96 -21.46
CA GLY A 602 4.52 17.50 -21.41
C GLY A 602 3.08 17.00 -21.54
N TRP A 603 2.13 17.61 -20.81
CA TRP A 603 0.71 17.27 -20.93
C TRP A 603 0.13 17.63 -22.29
N ARG A 604 0.50 18.75 -22.89
CA ARG A 604 0.06 19.08 -24.26
C ARG A 604 0.54 18.02 -25.26
N ARG A 605 1.79 17.56 -25.14
CA ARG A 605 2.32 16.44 -25.94
C ARG A 605 1.56 15.15 -25.68
N PHE A 606 1.26 14.83 -24.42
CA PHE A 606 0.46 13.67 -24.04
C PHE A 606 -0.92 13.70 -24.70
N TRP A 607 -1.66 14.81 -24.55
CA TRP A 607 -2.99 14.95 -25.14
C TRP A 607 -2.94 14.96 -26.66
N ALA A 608 -1.95 15.62 -27.27
CA ALA A 608 -1.74 15.58 -28.72
C ALA A 608 -1.51 14.16 -29.25
N ARG A 609 -0.83 13.32 -28.45
CA ARG A 609 -0.54 11.92 -28.81
C ARG A 609 -1.74 10.99 -28.62
N TYR A 610 -2.47 11.12 -27.51
CA TYR A 610 -3.42 10.09 -27.08
C TYR A 610 -4.89 10.49 -27.06
N ALA A 611 -5.25 11.78 -27.04
CA ALA A 611 -6.64 12.21 -26.88
C ALA A 611 -7.57 11.61 -27.95
N SER A 612 -7.16 11.66 -29.22
CA SER A 612 -7.92 11.11 -30.36
C SER A 612 -7.99 9.57 -30.38
N GLN A 613 -7.17 8.90 -29.56
CA GLN A 613 -7.12 7.45 -29.49
C GLN A 613 -8.08 6.88 -28.44
N PHE A 614 -8.53 7.68 -27.46
CA PHE A 614 -9.38 7.27 -26.34
C PHE A 614 -10.87 7.07 -26.71
N LYS A 615 -11.13 6.22 -27.71
CA LYS A 615 -12.49 6.01 -28.26
C LYS A 615 -13.47 5.38 -27.27
N ASN A 616 -13.01 4.60 -26.29
CA ASN A 616 -13.88 3.95 -25.32
C ASN A 616 -13.93 4.64 -23.95
N LEU A 617 -13.26 5.78 -23.79
CA LEU A 617 -13.17 6.45 -22.50
C LEU A 617 -14.56 6.90 -22.04
N LYS A 618 -14.94 6.51 -20.83
CA LYS A 618 -16.23 6.82 -20.18
C LYS A 618 -16.07 7.74 -18.99
N LYS A 619 -14.88 7.73 -18.37
CA LYS A 619 -14.58 8.53 -17.18
C LYS A 619 -13.15 9.05 -17.22
N LEU A 620 -12.98 10.36 -17.01
CA LEU A 620 -11.71 11.01 -16.76
C LEU A 620 -11.77 11.68 -15.39
N THR A 621 -10.95 11.21 -14.45
CA THR A 621 -10.79 11.84 -13.13
C THR A 621 -9.51 12.65 -13.13
N ALA A 622 -9.62 13.94 -12.85
CA ALA A 622 -8.49 14.86 -12.75
C ALA A 622 -8.40 15.42 -11.33
N ASN A 623 -7.25 15.22 -10.69
CA ASN A 623 -6.86 15.90 -9.46
C ASN A 623 -5.50 16.57 -9.70
N VAL A 624 -5.52 17.76 -10.29
CA VAL A 624 -4.31 18.40 -10.83
C VAL A 624 -4.23 19.87 -10.39
N PRO A 625 -3.03 20.49 -10.41
CA PRO A 625 -2.90 21.93 -10.25
C PRO A 625 -3.80 22.71 -11.22
N ASN A 626 -4.45 23.76 -10.73
CA ASN A 626 -5.37 24.59 -11.51
C ASN A 626 -4.72 25.11 -12.80
N ASP A 627 -3.45 25.51 -12.75
CA ASP A 627 -2.76 26.05 -13.93
C ASP A 627 -2.57 24.99 -15.03
N ILE A 628 -2.33 23.72 -14.66
CA ILE A 628 -2.29 22.60 -15.60
C ILE A 628 -3.68 22.31 -16.17
N TYR A 629 -4.71 22.32 -15.31
CA TYR A 629 -6.09 22.11 -15.75
C TYR A 629 -6.55 23.18 -16.76
N GLU A 630 -6.27 24.45 -16.50
CA GLU A 630 -6.60 25.55 -17.43
C GLU A 630 -5.81 25.45 -18.74
N ASP A 631 -4.56 24.96 -18.68
CA ASP A 631 -3.73 24.72 -19.86
C ASP A 631 -4.29 23.60 -20.74
N TRP A 632 -4.86 22.54 -20.15
CA TRP A 632 -5.50 21.47 -20.91
C TRP A 632 -6.65 21.95 -21.80
N GLY A 633 -7.32 23.05 -21.43
CA GLY A 633 -8.32 23.71 -22.25
C GLY A 633 -7.79 24.28 -23.57
N ARG A 634 -6.46 24.30 -23.78
CA ARG A 634 -5.79 24.70 -25.02
C ARG A 634 -5.20 23.52 -25.80
N SER A 635 -5.45 22.30 -25.33
CA SER A 635 -4.89 21.06 -25.90
C SER A 635 -5.94 20.23 -26.63
N GLU A 636 -5.50 19.13 -27.27
CA GLU A 636 -6.37 18.15 -27.93
C GLU A 636 -7.36 17.44 -26.98
N LEU A 637 -7.22 17.61 -25.66
CA LEU A 637 -8.24 17.14 -24.70
C LEU A 637 -9.61 17.77 -24.98
N THR A 638 -9.65 19.00 -25.47
CA THR A 638 -10.90 19.68 -25.83
C THR A 638 -11.68 18.89 -26.88
N ASN A 639 -11.01 18.40 -27.93
CA ASN A 639 -11.64 17.58 -28.97
C ASN A 639 -12.19 16.25 -28.42
N LEU A 640 -11.51 15.63 -27.45
CA LEU A 640 -12.02 14.43 -26.76
C LEU A 640 -13.29 14.71 -25.96
N LEU A 641 -13.39 15.90 -25.36
CA LEU A 641 -14.49 16.33 -24.48
C LEU A 641 -15.58 17.16 -25.18
N ASP A 642 -15.47 17.39 -26.49
CA ASP A 642 -16.40 18.20 -27.28
C ASP A 642 -17.78 17.52 -27.43
N ASN A 643 -17.79 16.18 -27.48
CA ASN A 643 -19.01 15.39 -27.64
C ASN A 643 -20.03 15.64 -26.51
N GLU A 644 -21.25 16.10 -26.85
CA GLU A 644 -22.29 16.53 -25.90
C GLU A 644 -22.58 15.55 -24.76
N ARG A 645 -22.35 14.25 -24.96
CA ARG A 645 -22.54 13.17 -23.96
C ARG A 645 -21.72 13.33 -22.68
N TRP A 646 -20.61 14.07 -22.71
CA TRP A 646 -19.82 14.31 -21.49
C TRP A 646 -20.52 15.24 -20.51
N GLN A 647 -20.46 14.87 -19.24
CA GLN A 647 -20.85 15.68 -18.09
C GLN A 647 -19.63 15.88 -17.18
N MET A 648 -19.66 16.93 -16.35
CA MET A 648 -18.57 17.26 -15.44
C MET A 648 -19.12 17.43 -14.02
N LEU A 649 -18.56 16.69 -13.06
CA LEU A 649 -18.74 16.93 -11.64
C LEU A 649 -17.55 17.71 -11.10
N GLU A 650 -17.84 18.86 -10.52
CA GLU A 650 -16.93 19.62 -9.68
C GLU A 650 -17.04 19.11 -8.25
N VAL A 651 -15.96 18.51 -7.75
CA VAL A 651 -15.86 18.15 -6.34
C VAL A 651 -15.34 19.39 -5.64
N GLU A 652 -16.18 20.01 -4.80
CA GLU A 652 -15.74 21.14 -3.99
C GLU A 652 -14.58 20.69 -3.11
N ASP A 653 -13.44 21.32 -3.34
CA ASP A 653 -12.22 21.14 -2.58
C ASP A 653 -12.44 21.77 -1.19
N LYS A 654 -13.16 21.07 -0.31
CA LYS A 654 -13.18 21.35 1.13
C LYS A 654 -11.83 20.93 1.71
N GLN A 655 -10.74 21.49 1.19
CA GLN A 655 -9.41 21.42 1.78
C GLN A 655 -9.35 22.30 3.03
N ASP A 656 -10.17 21.95 4.03
CA ASP A 656 -9.71 22.00 5.40
C ASP A 656 -8.72 20.86 5.56
N HIS A 657 -7.49 21.07 5.08
CA HIS A 657 -6.36 20.23 5.45
C HIS A 657 -6.01 20.45 6.92
N ASN A 658 -6.91 20.00 7.80
CA ASN A 658 -6.61 19.57 9.16
C ASN A 658 -6.06 18.12 9.17
N LEU A 659 -5.68 17.57 8.02
CA LEU A 659 -5.06 16.24 7.94
C LEU A 659 -3.69 16.16 8.60
N LEU A 660 -3.02 17.29 8.88
CA LEU A 660 -1.84 17.34 9.76
C LEU A 660 -2.11 18.03 11.11
N GLY A 661 -3.24 18.70 11.28
CA GLY A 661 -3.69 19.27 12.56
C GLY A 661 -4.40 18.26 13.48
N GLY A 662 -4.76 17.08 12.95
CA GLY A 662 -5.46 16.03 13.69
C GLY A 662 -4.57 14.97 14.36
N TYR A 663 -3.26 15.00 14.10
CA TYR A 663 -2.32 13.95 14.50
C TYR A 663 -1.37 14.30 15.65
N PHE A 664 -1.40 15.54 16.17
CA PHE A 664 -0.63 15.93 17.36
C PHE A 664 -1.44 16.84 18.30
N PRO A 665 -1.92 16.34 19.47
CA PRO A 665 -2.48 17.19 20.51
C PRO A 665 -1.49 17.58 21.62
N PHE A 666 -0.20 17.21 21.56
CA PHE A 666 0.77 17.44 22.65
C PHE A 666 1.83 18.54 22.43
N VAL A 667 1.59 19.49 21.52
CA VAL A 667 2.32 20.78 21.57
C VAL A 667 1.36 21.90 21.95
N SER A 668 0.77 21.79 23.14
CA SER A 668 0.06 22.89 23.81
C SER A 668 0.11 22.73 25.32
N SER A 669 1.34 22.65 25.85
CA SER A 669 1.66 23.02 27.22
C SER A 669 2.86 23.96 27.23
N SER A 670 2.80 25.00 26.40
CA SER A 670 3.58 26.23 26.58
C SER A 670 2.75 27.39 26.05
N SER A 671 2.07 28.03 26.98
CA SER A 671 1.24 29.22 26.82
C SER A 671 1.93 30.30 25.98
N SER A 672 1.28 30.76 24.89
CA SER A 672 1.13 32.19 24.50
C SER A 672 0.86 32.51 23.02
N SER A 673 0.75 31.57 22.07
CA SER A 673 0.62 31.93 20.63
C SER A 673 -0.73 31.71 19.95
N VAL A 674 -1.70 31.02 20.58
CA VAL A 674 -2.97 30.62 19.91
C VAL A 674 -3.95 31.79 19.70
N LEU A 675 -3.77 32.93 20.37
CA LEU A 675 -4.61 34.12 20.13
C LEU A 675 -4.06 35.07 19.05
N ARG A 676 -2.92 34.76 18.39
CA ARG A 676 -2.32 35.65 17.37
C ARG A 676 -2.27 35.09 15.94
N GLN A 677 -2.85 33.92 15.65
CA GLN A 677 -2.82 33.33 14.31
C GLN A 677 -4.12 33.47 13.48
N ASN A 678 -5.20 34.03 14.04
CA ASN A 678 -6.44 34.30 13.26
C ASN A 678 -6.36 35.55 12.36
N LEU A 679 -5.18 36.13 12.17
CA LEU A 679 -4.93 37.27 11.27
C LEU A 679 -3.96 36.96 10.11
N SER A 680 -3.56 35.70 9.91
CA SER A 680 -2.78 35.33 8.73
C SER A 680 -3.68 35.42 7.49
N ARG A 681 -3.62 36.56 6.80
CA ARG A 681 -4.19 36.78 5.46
C ARG A 681 -4.05 35.51 4.61
N ARG A 682 -5.18 34.94 4.16
CA ARG A 682 -5.26 33.88 3.14
C ARG A 682 -4.30 34.24 2.00
N ARG A 683 -3.14 33.57 1.91
CA ARG A 683 -2.12 33.81 0.88
C ARG A 683 -1.91 32.54 0.07
N THR A 684 -1.66 32.75 -1.22
CA THR A 684 -1.83 31.87 -2.39
C THR A 684 -1.08 30.54 -2.27
N ARG A 685 -1.79 29.48 -1.87
CA ARG A 685 -1.42 28.10 -2.19
C ARG A 685 -1.80 27.81 -3.64
N THR A 686 -1.04 26.95 -4.32
CA THR A 686 -1.45 26.41 -5.62
C THR A 686 -2.79 25.72 -5.43
N LYS A 687 -3.81 26.20 -6.14
CA LYS A 687 -5.15 25.61 -6.07
C LYS A 687 -5.13 24.30 -6.83
N PHE A 688 -5.63 23.23 -6.22
CA PHE A 688 -5.92 22.00 -6.94
C PHE A 688 -7.34 22.06 -7.46
N VAL A 689 -7.57 21.35 -8.56
CA VAL A 689 -8.88 21.21 -9.18
C VAL A 689 -9.19 19.73 -9.22
N GLN A 690 -10.26 19.35 -8.53
CA GLN A 690 -10.82 18.01 -8.60
C GLN A 690 -12.04 18.02 -9.52
N ARG A 691 -11.92 17.32 -10.64
CA ARG A 691 -12.94 17.23 -11.70
C ARG A 691 -13.13 15.78 -12.11
N VAL A 692 -14.38 15.39 -12.29
CA VAL A 692 -14.73 14.09 -12.87
C VAL A 692 -15.54 14.35 -14.12
N PHE A 693 -14.95 14.07 -15.28
CA PHE A 693 -15.68 14.01 -16.54
C PHE A 693 -16.20 12.60 -16.72
N PHE A 694 -17.48 12.44 -17.05
CA PHE A 694 -18.08 11.13 -17.22
C PHE A 694 -19.21 11.18 -18.24
N ARG A 695 -19.53 10.02 -18.80
CA ARG A 695 -20.71 9.78 -19.62
C ARG A 695 -21.39 8.50 -19.17
N LEU A 696 -22.70 8.40 -19.40
CA LEU A 696 -23.53 7.30 -18.90
C LEU A 696 -23.71 6.19 -19.93
N ASP A 697 -23.44 6.47 -21.21
CA ASP A 697 -23.56 5.53 -22.30
C ASP A 697 -22.30 4.64 -22.46
N THR A 698 -22.48 3.53 -23.18
CA THR A 698 -21.41 2.54 -23.46
C THR A 698 -20.89 2.59 -24.88
N GLU A 699 -21.45 3.47 -25.72
CA GLU A 699 -21.08 3.53 -27.14
C GLU A 699 -19.68 4.13 -27.32
N PRO A 700 -18.92 3.74 -28.35
CA PRO A 700 -17.66 4.41 -28.65
C PRO A 700 -17.85 5.89 -29.00
N LEU A 701 -16.82 6.70 -28.72
CA LEU A 701 -16.72 8.07 -29.20
C LEU A 701 -16.30 8.06 -30.67
N ASP A 702 -17.03 8.82 -31.49
CA ASP A 702 -16.67 9.06 -32.88
C ASP A 702 -15.65 10.20 -32.94
N ILE A 703 -14.37 9.84 -32.87
CA ILE A 703 -13.25 10.78 -32.90
C ILE A 703 -12.30 10.34 -34.01
N GLU A 704 -11.99 11.27 -34.92
CA GLU A 704 -11.01 11.04 -35.96
C GLU A 704 -9.61 10.89 -35.35
N CYS A 705 -8.97 9.77 -35.64
CA CYS A 705 -7.62 9.50 -35.16
C CYS A 705 -6.60 10.22 -36.04
N LEU A 706 -6.26 11.46 -35.68
CA LEU A 706 -5.20 12.23 -36.32
C LEU A 706 -3.82 11.87 -35.74
N PRO A 707 -2.76 11.80 -36.57
CA PRO A 707 -2.72 11.94 -38.02
C PRO A 707 -3.17 10.65 -38.76
N LEU A 708 -3.90 10.82 -39.86
CA LEU A 708 -4.37 9.73 -40.72
C LEU A 708 -3.18 9.03 -41.42
N GLY A 709 -3.23 7.70 -41.53
CA GLY A 709 -2.27 6.90 -42.31
C GLY A 709 -0.99 6.47 -41.61
N LEU A 710 -0.74 6.89 -40.35
CA LEU A 710 0.39 6.38 -39.57
C LEU A 710 0.07 5.04 -38.92
N THR A 711 1.05 4.12 -38.93
CA THR A 711 1.00 2.88 -38.15
C THR A 711 1.01 3.17 -36.64
N GLU A 712 0.56 2.23 -35.80
CA GLU A 712 0.60 2.35 -34.33
C GLU A 712 2.01 2.73 -33.83
N LYS A 713 3.05 2.08 -34.37
CA LYS A 713 4.44 2.37 -34.02
C LYS A 713 4.88 3.77 -34.43
N GLN A 714 4.57 4.19 -35.66
CA GLN A 714 4.90 5.54 -36.13
C GLN A 714 4.18 6.62 -35.32
N ARG A 715 2.94 6.37 -34.89
CA ARG A 715 2.19 7.31 -34.04
C ARG A 715 2.80 7.43 -32.65
N GLU A 716 3.26 6.31 -32.08
CA GLU A 716 3.91 6.27 -30.77
C GLU A 716 5.32 6.89 -30.80
N GLU A 717 6.06 6.78 -31.90
CA GLU A 717 7.44 7.27 -32.01
C GLU A 717 7.56 8.64 -32.69
N ARG A 718 6.45 9.18 -33.24
CA ARG A 718 6.44 10.51 -33.86
C ARG A 718 6.85 11.60 -32.87
N GLU A 719 7.75 12.47 -33.31
CA GLU A 719 8.12 13.69 -32.62
C GLU A 719 6.97 14.72 -32.69
N ILE A 720 6.65 15.33 -31.55
CA ILE A 720 5.64 16.39 -31.43
C ILE A 720 6.37 17.70 -31.15
N THR A 721 6.47 18.51 -32.19
CA THR A 721 7.19 19.80 -32.13
C THR A 721 6.42 20.82 -31.29
N GLU A 722 7.12 21.80 -30.72
CA GLU A 722 6.49 22.89 -29.97
C GLU A 722 5.50 23.70 -30.80
N ALA A 723 5.70 23.77 -32.13
CA ALA A 723 4.78 24.42 -33.05
C ALA A 723 3.43 23.69 -33.14
N GLU A 724 3.41 22.36 -33.03
CA GLU A 724 2.18 21.56 -33.08
C GLU A 724 1.32 21.69 -31.82
N ILE A 725 1.97 21.93 -30.68
CA ILE A 725 1.35 22.12 -29.35
C ILE A 725 1.32 23.58 -28.90
N ALA A 726 1.68 24.51 -29.81
CA ALA A 726 1.56 25.93 -29.58
C ALA A 726 0.10 26.28 -29.31
N ASP A 727 -0.12 27.35 -28.55
CA ASP A 727 -1.45 27.79 -28.13
C ASP A 727 -2.38 27.93 -29.34
N LYS A 728 -3.23 26.92 -29.55
CA LYS A 728 -4.32 27.01 -30.51
C LYS A 728 -5.31 28.01 -29.91
N HIS A 729 -5.72 28.99 -30.71
CA HIS A 729 -6.87 29.84 -30.36
C HIS A 729 -8.13 28.96 -30.42
N VAL A 730 -8.35 28.14 -29.39
CA VAL A 730 -9.53 27.28 -29.30
C VAL A 730 -10.73 28.15 -28.96
N LEU A 731 -11.85 27.89 -29.64
CA LEU A 731 -13.16 28.45 -29.32
C LEU A 731 -13.53 28.08 -27.87
N GLN A 732 -14.40 28.86 -27.25
CA GLN A 732 -14.80 28.67 -25.86
C GLN A 732 -15.38 27.25 -25.66
N HIS A 733 -14.68 26.41 -24.89
CA HIS A 733 -15.15 25.06 -24.57
C HIS A 733 -16.07 25.10 -23.33
N ARG A 734 -17.11 24.27 -23.30
CA ARG A 734 -18.12 24.27 -22.20
C ARG A 734 -17.53 24.01 -20.81
N PHE A 735 -16.43 23.28 -20.72
CA PHE A 735 -15.74 22.98 -19.45
C PHE A 735 -14.64 24.00 -19.09
N TRP A 736 -14.25 24.87 -20.03
CA TRP A 736 -13.30 25.96 -19.82
C TRP A 736 -13.90 27.30 -20.30
N PRO A 737 -14.95 27.80 -19.62
CA PRO A 737 -15.56 29.06 -20.00
C PRO A 737 -14.58 30.22 -19.82
N LYS A 738 -14.62 31.20 -20.73
CA LYS A 738 -13.84 32.44 -20.55
C LYS A 738 -14.34 33.13 -19.28
N ARG A 739 -13.42 33.45 -18.37
CA ARG A 739 -13.71 34.39 -17.28
C ARG A 739 -13.87 35.76 -17.92
N ASP A 740 -15.10 36.24 -18.02
CA ASP A 740 -15.40 37.57 -18.56
C ASP A 740 -14.54 38.64 -17.87
N GLY A 741 -14.08 39.60 -18.69
CA GLY A 741 -12.93 40.51 -18.50
C GLY A 741 -12.92 41.47 -17.30
N VAL A 742 -13.54 41.15 -16.17
CA VAL A 742 -13.54 41.99 -14.97
C VAL A 742 -12.14 42.11 -14.34
N SER A 743 -11.20 41.21 -14.67
CA SER A 743 -9.86 41.23 -14.07
C SER A 743 -8.82 42.08 -14.82
N GLU A 744 -8.95 42.27 -16.14
CA GLU A 744 -7.96 43.03 -16.92
C GLU A 744 -8.12 44.55 -16.76
N GLU A 745 -9.35 45.08 -16.72
CA GLU A 745 -9.57 46.51 -16.42
C GLU A 745 -9.04 46.92 -15.03
N ARG A 746 -9.08 46.02 -14.04
CA ARG A 746 -8.49 46.26 -12.71
C ARG A 746 -6.97 46.19 -12.71
N ARG A 747 -6.36 45.45 -13.65
CA ARG A 747 -4.91 45.34 -13.77
C ARG A 747 -4.31 46.53 -14.52
N GLU A 748 -5.00 47.07 -15.53
CA GLU A 748 -4.59 48.29 -16.22
C GLU A 748 -4.77 49.56 -15.39
N LYS A 749 -5.85 49.67 -14.59
CA LYS A 749 -6.02 50.83 -13.69
C LYS A 749 -4.93 50.96 -12.61
N ARG A 750 -4.24 49.87 -12.24
CA ARG A 750 -3.11 49.92 -11.29
C ARG A 750 -1.77 50.31 -11.90
N LYS A 751 -1.64 50.37 -13.23
CA LYS A 751 -0.37 50.71 -13.91
C LYS A 751 -0.25 52.18 -14.32
N ARG A 752 -1.30 52.99 -14.13
CA ARG A 752 -1.36 54.39 -14.61
C ARG A 752 -1.09 55.48 -13.57
N GLU A 753 -0.81 55.14 -12.30
CA GLU A 753 -0.57 56.16 -11.26
C GLU A 753 0.91 56.35 -10.83
N ASP A 754 1.85 55.51 -11.28
CA ASP A 754 3.28 55.63 -10.92
C ASP A 754 4.14 56.27 -12.03
N GLY A 755 3.75 57.45 -12.52
CA GLY A 755 4.48 58.08 -13.62
C GLY A 755 4.24 59.56 -13.81
N LYS A 756 4.53 60.39 -12.80
CA LYS A 756 4.82 61.82 -12.96
C LYS A 756 5.58 62.37 -11.75
N GLY A 757 6.90 62.46 -11.89
CA GLY A 757 7.80 63.14 -10.96
C GLY A 757 8.95 63.74 -11.76
N THR A 758 8.83 65.03 -12.04
CA THR A 758 9.78 65.96 -12.68
C THR A 758 11.15 65.97 -11.99
N ASP A 759 12.23 65.84 -12.76
CA ASP A 759 13.59 66.14 -12.31
C ASP A 759 14.19 67.26 -13.18
N SER A 760 14.57 68.34 -12.50
CA SER A 760 15.26 69.51 -13.04
C SER A 760 16.68 69.50 -12.51
N GLN A 761 17.65 69.63 -13.40
CA GLN A 761 19.08 69.61 -13.12
C GLN A 761 19.63 70.96 -12.61
N GLU A 762 20.76 70.83 -11.90
CA GLU A 762 21.89 71.75 -11.72
C GLU A 762 21.88 72.80 -10.60
N GLY A 763 22.94 72.74 -9.76
CA GLY A 763 23.31 73.79 -8.81
C GLY A 763 24.31 73.38 -7.71
N VAL A 764 25.58 73.27 -8.08
CA VAL A 764 26.84 73.40 -7.32
C VAL A 764 26.76 74.12 -5.94
N ASP A 765 27.33 73.56 -4.86
CA ASP A 765 28.61 73.98 -4.22
C ASP A 765 28.79 73.59 -2.71
N LYS A 766 30.06 73.41 -2.32
CA LYS A 766 30.72 73.55 -0.98
C LYS A 766 30.54 72.52 0.17
N ARG A 767 31.56 71.66 0.28
CA ARG A 767 32.64 71.63 1.33
C ARG A 767 32.26 71.85 2.82
N THR A 768 32.64 70.88 3.68
CA THR A 768 33.59 70.98 4.84
C THR A 768 33.11 70.42 6.21
N ARG A 769 33.88 69.42 6.69
CA ARG A 769 34.34 69.09 8.09
C ARG A 769 33.43 68.47 9.19
N ILE A 770 33.95 67.33 9.67
CA ILE A 770 34.32 66.93 11.06
C ILE A 770 33.25 66.38 12.03
N GLY A 771 33.61 65.24 12.65
CA GLY A 771 33.14 64.75 13.96
C GLY A 771 32.69 63.29 13.90
N CYS A 772 33.57 62.28 14.01
CA CYS A 772 34.10 61.70 15.26
C CYS A 772 33.02 61.19 16.23
N SER A 773 32.80 59.86 16.29
CA SER A 773 33.05 59.09 17.53
C SER A 773 33.00 57.58 17.26
N THR A 774 34.14 56.95 17.51
CA THR A 774 34.39 55.54 17.79
C THR A 774 33.57 55.00 18.97
N TYR A 775 33.27 53.69 19.00
CA TYR A 775 33.58 52.82 20.14
C TYR A 775 33.49 51.33 19.75
N GLU A 776 34.65 50.70 19.61
CA GLU A 776 34.86 49.25 19.81
C GLU A 776 34.85 48.94 21.31
N ARG A 777 34.44 47.73 21.69
CA ARG A 777 35.01 47.06 22.87
C ARG A 777 35.07 45.56 22.70
N HIS A 778 36.30 45.08 22.83
CA HIS A 778 36.82 43.72 22.75
C HIS A 778 36.50 42.87 24.00
N GLU A 779 36.46 41.54 23.80
CA GLU A 779 36.77 40.47 24.76
C GLU A 779 38.18 40.68 25.38
N SER A 780 38.64 40.23 26.55
CA SER A 780 38.39 39.05 27.39
C SER A 780 39.28 39.14 28.68
N ASN A 781 39.02 38.25 29.65
CA ASN A 781 39.91 37.70 30.69
C ASN A 781 40.33 38.56 31.91
N VAL A 782 39.76 38.25 33.08
CA VAL A 782 40.28 37.27 34.08
C VAL A 782 39.11 36.50 34.66
#